data_AF-K0KDW3-F1
#
_entry.id   AF-K0KDW3-F1
#
_cell.length_a   1.000
_cell.length_b   1.000
_cell.length_c   1.000
_cell.angle_alpha   90.00
_cell.angle_beta   90.00
_cell.angle_gamma   90.00
#
_symmetry.space_group_name_H-M   'P 1'
#
loop_
_entity.id
_entity.type
_entity.pdbx_description
1 polymer ?
#
loop_
_entity_poly.entity_id
_entity_poly.type
_entity_poly.pdbx_seq_one_letter_code
_entity_poly.pdbx_strand_id
1 'polypeptide(L)'
;MSDATVDSVKSGWPGVRLLTRLPAWFRVLVVAVAVFVCGVVASRPAGAGDDGPLTGDVLVAARAVEAMTRPISGVSPLTSFPADFRTVTDRVPAVVVAPDGTTRAVDPTGGCSGPAGDTEWDFGVGCRAHDLGYDLLRYAEEKGRPLPPEARKALDARLGADMHAQCDLNPRDSGARCHAVARLYAAGLEFNSWRQRWGPPGNEPILAWGFGSAVVVLLIIARLPRRRAASAGPVRSESTGEDRFAAFLRLASLGLVVVGQSLLTVLHWAGVSPNWLWLLTWGLQTIPLFYFAGGHANLLGWRAVQMSGGGYGRYLASRISWLLRPVLAFILAWVVLPLPLEFLDVPKSRVEVFGRLIAHPLWFLGLYLVAVAATPVMAWLHRHARLVTPVALIGLMIVVDALRIGLSWRTGGHLNLVLGALFLQQLGFYYTDGSLPRVSRRVLALLAMLTVPALLALIAFGGYPGTMMTVPGQPGSNLSPPTVCLLVLGLGQICAVLLVRDRVSAWLAGSRPWRVVDYVRRAPMTVYLGYLTALAAVIGVLGLLDAPAAFDWIATRPRWLAVLVLLLLPVLLVFHRFERAGALVACQTRETHRARLAATLGVGYGVLGVLGFVVTGFAGTSATLVVLQVDPMQNLIHLLLGWYLLHTARSGTCHGRRPWLLTALACVPPLLAPEPTGPMVALHVVTIAVALLAAIPKQDQGDGGEHGQPGEPLQHPEPVAGHRVQAP
;
A
#
# COMPACT_ATOMS: atom_id res chain seq x y z
N MET A 1 2.98 44.81 29.23
CA MET A 1 4.08 44.38 30.11
C MET A 1 3.65 43.07 30.74
N SER A 2 4.26 41.91 30.52
CA SER A 2 5.60 41.59 30.01
C SER A 2 5.56 40.46 28.97
N ASP A 3 6.60 40.45 28.15
CA ASP A 3 6.97 39.48 27.13
C ASP A 3 6.87 38.02 27.59
N ALA A 4 6.02 37.25 26.92
CA ALA A 4 6.19 35.80 26.79
C ALA A 4 6.67 35.53 25.36
N THR A 5 7.96 35.77 25.15
CA THR A 5 8.70 35.45 23.92
C THR A 5 8.53 33.99 23.55
N VAL A 6 7.87 33.77 22.41
CA VAL A 6 8.23 32.84 21.33
C VAL A 6 9.29 31.78 21.70
N ASP A 7 8.87 30.63 22.24
CA ASP A 7 9.75 29.45 22.32
C ASP A 7 9.02 28.14 21.94
N SER A 8 7.87 28.22 21.26
CA SER A 8 7.06 27.05 20.90
C SER A 8 7.51 26.31 19.62
N VAL A 9 8.59 26.73 18.96
CA VAL A 9 9.15 26.07 17.76
C VAL A 9 10.33 25.16 18.12
N LYS A 10 10.20 24.30 19.14
CA LYS A 10 11.20 23.26 19.46
C LYS A 10 10.57 21.87 19.59
N SER A 11 9.64 21.57 18.68
CA SER A 11 8.87 20.32 18.60
C SER A 11 9.47 19.31 17.59
N GLY A 12 10.78 19.02 17.68
CA GLY A 12 11.42 17.94 16.91
C GLY A 12 11.64 16.65 17.73
N TRP A 13 11.50 15.46 17.12
CA TRP A 13 11.85 14.15 17.72
C TRP A 13 13.29 14.20 18.28
N PRO A 14 13.61 13.69 19.50
CA PRO A 14 15.00 13.59 19.96
C PRO A 14 15.86 12.80 18.99
N GLY A 15 15.30 11.72 18.41
CA GLY A 15 15.96 10.94 17.36
C GLY A 15 16.03 11.64 15.99
N VAL A 16 15.10 12.55 15.63
CA VAL A 16 15.20 13.32 14.36
C VAL A 16 16.21 14.42 14.59
N ARG A 17 16.26 15.02 15.77
CA ARG A 17 17.35 15.92 16.18
C ARG A 17 18.68 15.19 16.11
N LEU A 18 18.77 13.95 16.60
CA LEU A 18 19.95 13.09 16.48
C LEU A 18 20.28 12.79 15.01
N LEU A 19 19.33 12.32 14.20
CA LEU A 19 19.51 12.07 12.75
C LEU A 19 19.86 13.34 11.97
N THR A 20 19.27 14.49 12.29
CA THR A 20 19.59 15.77 11.64
C THR A 20 20.94 16.33 12.08
N ARG A 21 21.43 15.92 13.26
CA ARG A 21 22.81 16.13 13.71
C ARG A 21 23.78 15.16 13.06
N LEU A 22 23.32 14.00 12.59
CA LEU A 22 24.14 13.07 11.84
C LEU A 22 24.50 13.67 10.46
N PRO A 23 25.73 13.41 9.98
CA PRO A 23 26.14 13.79 8.65
C PRO A 23 25.12 13.37 7.59
N ALA A 24 24.96 14.17 6.53
CA ALA A 24 24.01 13.86 5.46
C ALA A 24 24.24 12.48 4.85
N TRP A 25 25.51 12.05 4.73
CA TRP A 25 25.87 10.73 4.24
C TRP A 25 25.37 9.59 5.15
N PHE A 26 25.40 9.78 6.47
CA PHE A 26 24.94 8.77 7.43
C PHE A 26 23.40 8.64 7.42
N ARG A 27 22.69 9.77 7.33
CA ARG A 27 21.23 9.77 7.11
C ARG A 27 20.84 9.03 5.84
N VAL A 28 21.58 9.30 4.76
CA VAL A 28 21.38 8.62 3.47
C VAL A 28 21.62 7.12 3.61
N LEU A 29 22.67 6.70 4.31
CA LEU A 29 22.95 5.30 4.57
C LEU A 29 21.83 4.62 5.35
N VAL A 30 21.36 5.22 6.45
CA VAL A 30 20.26 4.66 7.26
C VAL A 30 18.98 4.50 6.46
N VAL A 31 18.61 5.51 5.66
CA VAL A 31 17.43 5.44 4.79
C VAL A 31 17.63 4.41 3.69
N ALA A 32 18.83 4.33 3.08
CA ALA A 32 19.14 3.36 2.04
C ALA A 32 19.06 1.93 2.57
N VAL A 33 19.58 1.66 3.77
CA VAL A 33 19.48 0.36 4.44
C VAL A 33 18.03 0.03 4.76
N ALA A 34 17.26 0.96 5.35
CA ALA A 34 15.86 0.71 5.67
C ALA A 34 15.03 0.38 4.42
N VAL A 35 15.27 1.11 3.32
CA VAL A 35 14.65 0.88 2.03
C VAL A 35 15.07 -0.45 1.41
N PHE A 36 16.36 -0.78 1.46
CA PHE A 36 16.88 -2.05 0.95
C PHE A 36 16.22 -3.21 1.70
N VAL A 37 16.11 -3.10 3.03
CA VAL A 37 15.37 -4.07 3.85
C VAL A 37 13.91 -4.13 3.41
N CYS A 38 13.19 -3.01 3.28
CA CYS A 38 11.82 -3.01 2.78
C CYS A 38 11.70 -3.68 1.40
N GLY A 39 12.64 -3.39 0.50
CA GLY A 39 12.66 -3.95 -0.85
C GLY A 39 12.89 -5.46 -0.85
N VAL A 40 13.86 -5.94 -0.07
CA VAL A 40 14.13 -7.37 0.14
C VAL A 40 12.93 -8.07 0.76
N VAL A 41 12.18 -7.41 1.66
CA VAL A 41 10.98 -8.02 2.26
C VAL A 41 9.81 -8.04 1.29
N ALA A 42 9.57 -6.94 0.56
CA ALA A 42 8.54 -6.87 -0.46
C ALA A 42 8.79 -7.85 -1.61
N SER A 43 10.06 -8.24 -1.84
CA SER A 43 10.44 -9.22 -2.86
C SER A 43 10.21 -10.67 -2.50
N ARG A 44 9.88 -10.97 -1.24
CA ARG A 44 9.79 -12.36 -0.78
C ARG A 44 8.53 -12.98 -1.38
N PRO A 45 8.61 -14.21 -1.92
CA PRO A 45 7.45 -14.89 -2.47
C PRO A 45 6.38 -15.11 -1.38
N ALA A 46 5.14 -15.32 -1.78
CA ALA A 46 4.11 -15.73 -0.83
C ALA A 46 4.49 -17.07 -0.20
N GLY A 47 4.07 -17.31 1.05
CA GLY A 47 4.39 -18.59 1.69
C GLY A 47 3.57 -19.73 1.09
N ALA A 48 4.18 -20.90 0.89
CA ALA A 48 3.40 -22.13 0.70
C ALA A 48 2.52 -22.38 1.95
N GLY A 49 1.21 -22.49 1.74
CA GLY A 49 0.19 -22.43 2.79
C GLY A 49 -0.49 -23.74 3.14
N ASP A 50 0.11 -24.89 2.81
CA ASP A 50 -0.45 -26.21 3.11
C ASP A 50 0.43 -26.93 4.13
N ASP A 51 -0.13 -27.20 5.31
CA ASP A 51 0.48 -27.94 6.43
C ASP A 51 -0.02 -29.41 6.49
N GLY A 52 -0.81 -29.87 5.52
CA GLY A 52 -1.32 -31.24 5.49
C GLY A 52 -0.20 -32.29 5.29
N PRO A 53 -0.45 -33.57 5.58
CA PRO A 53 0.53 -34.63 5.33
C PRO A 53 0.96 -34.70 3.86
N LEU A 54 2.25 -34.94 3.60
CA LEU A 54 2.75 -35.18 2.24
C LEU A 54 2.29 -36.55 1.75
N THR A 55 1.88 -36.64 0.48
CA THR A 55 1.39 -37.88 -0.15
C THR A 55 2.01 -38.07 -1.54
N GLY A 56 1.92 -39.29 -2.07
CA GLY A 56 2.36 -39.63 -3.43
C GLY A 56 3.83 -39.29 -3.71
N ASP A 57 4.09 -38.78 -4.92
CA ASP A 57 5.42 -38.43 -5.42
C ASP A 57 6.13 -37.35 -4.58
N VAL A 58 5.36 -36.44 -3.96
CA VAL A 58 5.89 -35.38 -3.10
C VAL A 58 6.49 -35.96 -1.81
N LEU A 59 5.88 -37.01 -1.25
CA LEU A 59 6.44 -37.73 -0.10
C LEU A 59 7.73 -38.47 -0.48
N VAL A 60 7.79 -39.05 -1.69
CA VAL A 60 9.01 -39.72 -2.19
C VAL A 60 10.14 -38.71 -2.38
N ALA A 61 9.84 -37.54 -2.95
CA ALA A 61 10.81 -36.45 -3.08
C ALA A 61 11.34 -35.97 -1.71
N ALA A 62 10.49 -35.88 -0.69
CA ALA A 62 10.92 -35.56 0.67
C ALA A 62 11.91 -36.58 1.25
N ARG A 63 11.67 -37.88 1.02
CA ARG A 63 12.61 -38.96 1.42
C ARG A 63 13.92 -38.91 0.66
N ALA A 64 13.87 -38.59 -0.65
CA ALA A 64 15.06 -38.39 -1.46
C ALA A 64 15.93 -37.25 -0.91
N VAL A 65 15.32 -36.13 -0.52
CA VAL A 65 16.02 -35.01 0.15
C VAL A 65 16.65 -35.47 1.47
N GLU A 66 15.94 -36.22 2.30
CA GLU A 66 16.50 -36.75 3.55
C GLU A 66 17.73 -37.64 3.29
N ALA A 67 17.66 -38.54 2.30
CA ALA A 67 18.78 -39.39 1.91
C ALA A 67 20.01 -38.57 1.42
N MET A 68 19.78 -37.45 0.72
CA MET A 68 20.86 -36.58 0.27
C MET A 68 21.52 -35.78 1.41
N THR A 69 20.75 -35.39 2.42
CA THR A 69 21.26 -34.60 3.56
C THR A 69 22.01 -35.46 4.58
N ARG A 70 21.82 -36.79 4.55
CA ARG A 70 22.52 -37.77 5.38
C ARG A 70 23.23 -38.83 4.52
N PRO A 71 24.32 -38.45 3.81
CA PRO A 71 25.06 -39.34 2.93
C PRO A 71 25.76 -40.46 3.71
N ILE A 72 25.76 -41.67 3.16
CA ILE A 72 26.35 -42.87 3.76
C ILE A 72 27.28 -43.51 2.73
N SER A 73 28.47 -43.93 3.16
CA SER A 73 29.42 -44.66 2.29
C SER A 73 28.81 -45.96 1.77
N GLY A 74 28.94 -46.21 0.47
CA GLY A 74 28.45 -47.43 -0.19
C GLY A 74 26.94 -47.48 -0.46
N VAL A 75 26.16 -46.50 0.01
CA VAL A 75 24.70 -46.45 -0.22
C VAL A 75 24.37 -45.31 -1.17
N SER A 76 23.76 -45.63 -2.32
CA SER A 76 23.37 -44.60 -3.31
C SER A 76 22.07 -43.89 -2.91
N PRO A 77 22.06 -42.54 -2.75
CA PRO A 77 20.84 -41.79 -2.50
C PRO A 77 19.83 -41.87 -3.65
N LEU A 78 20.27 -42.19 -4.88
CA LEU A 78 19.39 -42.29 -6.05
C LEU A 78 18.33 -43.38 -5.93
N THR A 79 18.52 -44.36 -5.04
CA THR A 79 17.51 -45.40 -4.76
C THR A 79 16.22 -44.84 -4.14
N SER A 80 16.29 -43.63 -3.56
CA SER A 80 15.14 -42.95 -2.95
C SER A 80 14.45 -41.95 -3.88
N PHE A 81 14.94 -41.76 -5.11
CA PHE A 81 14.40 -40.76 -6.04
C PHE A 81 13.05 -41.19 -6.65
N PRO A 82 12.17 -40.23 -6.97
CA PRO A 82 10.97 -40.51 -7.75
C PRO A 82 11.30 -41.14 -9.11
N ALA A 83 10.50 -42.12 -9.54
CA ALA A 83 10.77 -42.90 -10.75
C ALA A 83 10.77 -42.06 -12.03
N ASP A 84 9.96 -41.02 -12.07
CA ASP A 84 9.78 -40.09 -13.18
C ASP A 84 10.54 -38.76 -13.00
N PHE A 85 11.41 -38.66 -11.99
CA PHE A 85 12.20 -37.45 -11.71
C PHE A 85 12.93 -36.94 -12.95
N ARG A 86 13.55 -37.86 -13.72
CA ARG A 86 14.29 -37.52 -14.94
C ARG A 86 13.39 -36.92 -16.02
N THR A 87 12.19 -37.46 -16.16
CA THR A 87 11.22 -37.01 -17.17
C THR A 87 10.63 -35.64 -16.82
N VAL A 88 10.41 -35.38 -15.54
CA VAL A 88 9.83 -34.10 -15.06
C VAL A 88 10.86 -32.99 -15.05
N THR A 89 12.07 -33.26 -14.54
CA THR A 89 13.10 -32.22 -14.35
C THR A 89 14.08 -32.05 -15.51
N ASP A 90 14.08 -33.00 -16.47
CA ASP A 90 15.09 -33.11 -17.53
C ASP A 90 16.54 -33.20 -17.00
N ARG A 91 16.70 -33.77 -15.80
CA ARG A 91 18.01 -33.98 -15.15
C ARG A 91 18.41 -35.44 -15.18
N VAL A 92 19.71 -35.70 -15.35
CA VAL A 92 20.30 -37.04 -15.30
C VAL A 92 21.28 -37.14 -14.13
N PRO A 93 20.81 -37.58 -12.95
CA PRO A 93 21.66 -37.67 -11.76
C PRO A 93 22.75 -38.74 -11.91
N ALA A 94 23.92 -38.49 -11.34
CA ALA A 94 25.01 -39.45 -11.24
C ALA A 94 25.40 -39.71 -9.78
N VAL A 95 26.07 -40.83 -9.53
CA VAL A 95 26.63 -41.19 -8.23
C VAL A 95 28.12 -40.93 -8.25
N VAL A 96 28.63 -40.21 -7.24
CA VAL A 96 30.05 -39.95 -7.05
C VAL A 96 30.46 -40.25 -5.62
N VAL A 97 31.73 -40.61 -5.41
CA VAL A 97 32.31 -40.72 -4.07
C VAL A 97 32.94 -39.36 -3.73
N ALA A 98 32.49 -38.75 -2.64
CA ALA A 98 33.04 -37.48 -2.17
C ALA A 98 34.40 -37.69 -1.47
N PRO A 99 35.22 -36.63 -1.32
CA PRO A 99 36.53 -36.72 -0.66
C PRO A 99 36.48 -37.26 0.79
N ASP A 100 35.34 -37.10 1.46
CA ASP A 100 35.07 -37.66 2.80
C ASP A 100 34.73 -39.18 2.78
N GLY A 101 34.79 -39.83 1.61
CA GLY A 101 34.49 -41.25 1.42
C GLY A 101 32.99 -41.58 1.37
N THR A 102 32.10 -40.59 1.44
CA THR A 102 30.66 -40.81 1.37
C THR A 102 30.16 -40.89 -0.08
N THR A 103 29.09 -41.65 -0.30
CA THR A 103 28.46 -41.77 -1.62
C THR A 103 27.43 -40.64 -1.81
N ARG A 104 27.56 -39.85 -2.88
CA ARG A 104 26.70 -38.70 -3.19
C ARG A 104 25.95 -38.89 -4.50
N ALA A 105 24.72 -38.38 -4.54
CA ALA A 105 24.01 -38.12 -5.79
C ALA A 105 24.26 -36.67 -6.21
N VAL A 106 24.58 -36.44 -7.48
CA VAL A 106 24.93 -35.11 -8.02
C VAL A 106 24.25 -34.86 -9.37
N ASP A 107 23.99 -33.59 -9.70
CA ASP A 107 23.77 -33.18 -11.09
C ASP A 107 25.14 -32.97 -11.75
N PRO A 108 25.56 -33.81 -12.72
CA PRO A 108 26.85 -33.66 -13.39
C PRO A 108 27.02 -32.33 -14.13
N THR A 109 25.91 -31.68 -14.48
CA THR A 109 25.88 -30.39 -15.18
C THR A 109 25.77 -29.19 -14.21
N GLY A 110 25.60 -29.45 -12.91
CA GLY A 110 25.53 -28.43 -11.87
C GLY A 110 26.87 -27.78 -11.55
N GLY A 111 26.85 -26.69 -10.79
CA GLY A 111 28.06 -25.89 -10.49
C GLY A 111 27.93 -25.05 -9.22
N CYS A 112 29.05 -24.52 -8.72
CA CYS A 112 29.02 -23.67 -7.53
C CYS A 112 28.54 -22.25 -7.89
N SER A 113 27.24 -21.99 -7.70
CA SER A 113 26.63 -20.66 -7.87
C SER A 113 26.98 -19.74 -6.68
N GLY A 114 28.24 -19.32 -6.57
CA GLY A 114 28.73 -18.40 -5.54
C GLY A 114 29.29 -17.09 -6.12
N PRO A 115 29.48 -16.04 -5.29
CA PRO A 115 29.98 -14.74 -5.73
C PRO A 115 31.40 -14.78 -6.34
N ALA A 116 32.16 -15.86 -6.11
CA ALA A 116 33.47 -16.10 -6.70
C ALA A 116 33.51 -17.30 -7.68
N GLY A 117 32.35 -17.88 -8.04
CA GLY A 117 32.26 -19.05 -8.92
C GLY A 117 32.93 -20.29 -8.31
N ASP A 118 33.57 -21.09 -9.18
CA ASP A 118 34.39 -22.22 -8.76
C ASP A 118 35.59 -21.73 -7.96
N THR A 119 35.71 -22.23 -6.73
CA THR A 119 36.77 -21.83 -5.81
C THR A 119 38.01 -22.70 -6.00
N GLU A 120 39.16 -22.22 -5.54
CA GLU A 120 40.35 -23.05 -5.52
C GLU A 120 40.17 -24.29 -4.62
N TRP A 121 39.37 -24.27 -3.56
CA TRP A 121 39.27 -25.40 -2.61
C TRP A 121 38.41 -26.59 -3.05
N ASP A 122 37.96 -26.62 -4.31
CA ASP A 122 37.19 -27.73 -4.91
C ASP A 122 35.91 -28.12 -4.13
N PHE A 123 35.01 -27.16 -3.98
CA PHE A 123 33.68 -27.38 -3.38
C PHE A 123 32.70 -28.10 -4.35
N GLY A 124 33.16 -28.52 -5.53
CA GLY A 124 32.31 -28.89 -6.65
C GLY A 124 31.37 -30.07 -6.39
N VAL A 125 31.82 -31.11 -5.67
CA VAL A 125 30.96 -32.27 -5.35
C VAL A 125 29.79 -31.86 -4.45
N GLY A 126 30.06 -31.05 -3.43
CA GLY A 126 29.02 -30.52 -2.53
C GLY A 126 28.02 -29.65 -3.28
N CYS A 127 28.50 -28.72 -4.12
CA CYS A 127 27.64 -27.85 -4.92
C CYS A 127 26.75 -28.64 -5.89
N ARG A 128 27.29 -29.63 -6.63
CA ARG A 128 26.48 -30.44 -7.55
C ARG A 128 25.47 -31.34 -6.84
N ALA A 129 25.77 -31.79 -5.62
CA ALA A 129 24.81 -32.52 -4.79
C ALA A 129 23.69 -31.59 -4.28
N HIS A 130 24.05 -30.36 -3.92
CA HIS A 130 23.10 -29.33 -3.49
C HIS A 130 22.16 -28.89 -4.63
N ASP A 131 22.69 -28.64 -5.83
CA ASP A 131 21.91 -28.32 -7.03
C ASP A 131 20.86 -29.41 -7.34
N LEU A 132 21.26 -30.68 -7.29
CA LEU A 132 20.32 -31.79 -7.47
C LEU A 132 19.24 -31.82 -6.37
N GLY A 133 19.58 -31.40 -5.15
CA GLY A 133 18.62 -31.32 -4.06
C GLY A 133 17.60 -30.21 -4.28
N TYR A 134 18.05 -29.11 -4.85
CA TYR A 134 17.19 -28.02 -5.31
C TYR A 134 16.27 -28.46 -6.44
N ASP A 135 16.70 -29.34 -7.34
CA ASP A 135 15.82 -29.93 -8.36
C ASP A 135 14.73 -30.83 -7.75
N LEU A 136 15.00 -31.54 -6.65
CA LEU A 136 13.95 -32.26 -5.90
C LEU A 136 12.91 -31.31 -5.29
N LEU A 137 13.31 -30.11 -4.85
CA LEU A 137 12.37 -29.09 -4.37
C LEU A 137 11.46 -28.59 -5.50
N ARG A 138 12.03 -28.34 -6.69
CA ARG A 138 11.28 -27.92 -7.89
C ARG A 138 10.34 -29.02 -8.37
N TYR A 139 10.82 -30.26 -8.40
CA TYR A 139 10.02 -31.43 -8.74
C TYR A 139 8.77 -31.53 -7.86
N ALA A 140 8.91 -31.37 -6.54
CA ALA A 140 7.78 -31.41 -5.62
C ALA A 140 6.75 -30.31 -5.91
N GLU A 141 7.21 -29.09 -6.18
CA GLU A 141 6.35 -27.97 -6.59
C GLU A 141 5.59 -28.26 -7.89
N GLU A 142 6.27 -28.80 -8.89
CA GLU A 142 5.67 -29.19 -10.18
C GLU A 142 4.65 -30.33 -10.04
N LYS A 143 4.87 -31.25 -9.10
CA LYS A 143 3.89 -32.27 -8.70
C LYS A 143 2.69 -31.73 -7.92
N GLY A 144 2.64 -30.43 -7.68
CA GLY A 144 1.48 -29.72 -7.16
C GLY A 144 1.64 -29.20 -5.74
N ARG A 145 2.75 -29.48 -5.04
CA ARG A 145 2.99 -28.92 -3.71
C ARG A 145 4.47 -28.84 -3.34
N PRO A 146 5.00 -27.64 -2.99
CA PRO A 146 6.37 -27.51 -2.52
C PRO A 146 6.61 -28.23 -1.17
N LEU A 147 7.83 -28.73 -0.98
CA LEU A 147 8.23 -29.34 0.28
C LEU A 147 8.28 -28.32 1.44
N PRO A 148 8.16 -28.79 2.71
CA PRO A 148 8.30 -27.92 3.87
C PRO A 148 9.65 -27.19 3.91
N PRO A 149 9.72 -25.98 4.53
CA PRO A 149 10.96 -25.21 4.70
C PRO A 149 12.18 -25.99 5.20
N GLU A 150 11.95 -26.99 6.05
CA GLU A 150 13.01 -27.82 6.63
C GLU A 150 13.78 -28.62 5.58
N ALA A 151 13.15 -29.01 4.46
CA ALA A 151 13.83 -29.71 3.37
C ALA A 151 14.96 -28.84 2.77
N ARG A 152 14.66 -27.58 2.46
CA ARG A 152 15.66 -26.64 1.93
C ARG A 152 16.72 -26.27 2.97
N LYS A 153 16.32 -26.03 4.22
CA LYS A 153 17.27 -25.77 5.32
C LYS A 153 18.27 -26.91 5.49
N ALA A 154 17.80 -28.16 5.43
CA ALA A 154 18.66 -29.33 5.57
C ALA A 154 19.66 -29.48 4.40
N LEU A 155 19.23 -29.21 3.17
CA LEU A 155 20.10 -29.16 1.99
C LEU A 155 21.18 -28.08 2.12
N ASP A 156 20.79 -26.86 2.50
CA ASP A 156 21.72 -25.73 2.67
C ASP A 156 22.73 -26.00 3.80
N ALA A 157 22.27 -26.56 4.92
CA ALA A 157 23.14 -26.96 6.03
C ALA A 157 24.13 -28.06 5.63
N ARG A 158 23.69 -29.05 4.83
CA ARG A 158 24.58 -30.10 4.29
C ARG A 158 25.68 -29.52 3.41
N LEU A 159 25.34 -28.57 2.52
CA LEU A 159 26.35 -27.90 1.68
C LEU A 159 27.36 -27.12 2.53
N GLY A 160 26.88 -26.38 3.55
CA GLY A 160 27.76 -25.71 4.50
C GLY A 160 28.74 -26.67 5.20
N ALA A 161 28.25 -27.83 5.63
CA ALA A 161 29.08 -28.88 6.22
C ALA A 161 30.07 -29.49 5.21
N ASP A 162 29.65 -29.72 3.97
CA ASP A 162 30.50 -30.26 2.90
C ASP A 162 31.66 -29.32 2.57
N MET A 163 31.42 -28.00 2.49
CA MET A 163 32.48 -27.02 2.24
C MET A 163 33.49 -26.96 3.40
N HIS A 164 33.01 -27.02 4.65
CA HIS A 164 33.91 -27.04 5.81
C HIS A 164 34.70 -28.34 5.91
N ALA A 165 34.09 -29.50 5.67
CA ALA A 165 34.79 -30.77 5.63
C ALA A 165 35.85 -30.82 4.52
N GLN A 166 35.56 -30.21 3.36
CA GLN A 166 36.55 -30.07 2.29
C GLN A 166 37.73 -29.19 2.71
N CYS A 167 37.48 -28.12 3.48
CA CYS A 167 38.56 -27.31 4.05
C CYS A 167 39.41 -28.09 5.07
N ASP A 168 38.81 -28.99 5.85
CA ASP A 168 39.54 -29.84 6.80
C ASP A 168 40.41 -30.88 6.07
N LEU A 169 39.91 -31.42 4.95
CA LEU A 169 40.61 -32.44 4.15
C LEU A 169 41.69 -31.85 3.23
N ASN A 170 41.39 -30.72 2.58
CA ASN A 170 42.28 -30.08 1.61
C ASN A 170 42.19 -28.53 1.73
N PRO A 171 42.80 -27.94 2.77
CA PRO A 171 42.73 -26.50 3.01
C PRO A 171 43.50 -25.64 2.00
N ARG A 172 44.29 -26.25 1.10
CA ARG A 172 45.27 -25.62 0.19
C ARG A 172 46.04 -24.48 0.83
N ASP A 173 47.21 -24.74 1.41
CA ASP A 173 48.16 -23.77 2.02
C ASP A 173 47.58 -22.72 3.02
N SER A 174 46.26 -22.69 3.27
CA SER A 174 45.59 -21.62 4.01
C SER A 174 44.17 -22.01 4.45
N GLY A 175 44.07 -22.91 5.44
CA GLY A 175 42.78 -23.37 5.98
C GLY A 175 41.88 -22.23 6.51
N ALA A 176 42.46 -21.21 7.15
CA ALA A 176 41.69 -20.06 7.65
C ALA A 176 40.94 -19.31 6.53
N ARG A 177 41.55 -19.18 5.34
CA ARG A 177 40.89 -18.58 4.16
C ARG A 177 39.82 -19.51 3.60
N CYS A 178 40.09 -20.81 3.52
CA CYS A 178 39.09 -21.80 3.08
C CYS A 178 37.82 -21.72 3.93
N HIS A 179 37.94 -21.81 5.26
CA HIS A 179 36.77 -21.73 6.16
C HIS A 179 36.10 -20.35 6.11
N ALA A 180 36.85 -19.26 5.90
CA ALA A 180 36.25 -17.95 5.73
C ALA A 180 35.40 -17.85 4.44
N VAL A 181 35.87 -18.42 3.33
CA VAL A 181 35.12 -18.48 2.07
C VAL A 181 33.93 -19.43 2.17
N ALA A 182 34.10 -20.61 2.77
CA ALA A 182 33.00 -21.54 3.03
C ALA A 182 31.89 -20.87 3.88
N ARG A 183 32.26 -20.11 4.92
CA ARG A 183 31.31 -19.35 5.74
C ARG A 183 30.62 -18.24 4.95
N LEU A 184 31.33 -17.55 4.07
CA LEU A 184 30.74 -16.52 3.20
C LEU A 184 29.73 -17.13 2.21
N TYR A 185 30.06 -18.27 1.61
CA TYR A 185 29.17 -19.01 0.72
C TYR A 185 27.93 -19.50 1.47
N ALA A 186 28.11 -20.13 2.63
CA ALA A 186 27.00 -20.60 3.48
C ALA A 186 26.08 -19.44 3.90
N ALA A 187 26.64 -18.31 4.32
CA ALA A 187 25.86 -17.13 4.71
C ALA A 187 25.10 -16.51 3.52
N GLY A 188 25.72 -16.45 2.34
CA GLY A 188 25.08 -15.95 1.12
C GLY A 188 23.92 -16.85 0.67
N LEU A 189 24.12 -18.17 0.73
CA LEU A 189 23.11 -19.19 0.48
C LEU A 189 21.94 -19.06 1.47
N GLU A 190 22.24 -19.03 2.77
CA GLU A 190 21.25 -18.94 3.83
C GLU A 190 20.41 -17.67 3.72
N PHE A 191 21.04 -16.53 3.42
CA PHE A 191 20.34 -15.28 3.17
C PHE A 191 19.40 -15.37 1.96
N ASN A 192 19.86 -15.96 0.85
CA ASN A 192 19.02 -16.12 -0.34
C ASN A 192 17.83 -17.08 -0.06
N SER A 193 18.07 -18.18 0.65
CA SER A 193 17.03 -19.13 1.05
C SER A 193 16.01 -18.52 2.02
N TRP A 194 16.47 -17.76 3.03
CA TRP A 194 15.59 -17.00 3.93
C TRP A 194 14.72 -15.99 3.18
N ARG A 195 15.32 -15.25 2.24
CA ARG A 195 14.60 -14.31 1.37
C ARG A 195 13.51 -15.04 0.58
N GLN A 196 13.84 -16.18 -0.02
CA GLN A 196 12.90 -17.05 -0.73
C GLN A 196 11.96 -17.87 0.19
N ARG A 197 11.89 -17.51 1.48
CA ARG A 197 11.04 -18.18 2.49
C ARG A 197 11.25 -19.69 2.61
N TRP A 198 12.47 -20.14 2.28
CA TRP A 198 12.86 -21.55 2.25
C TRP A 198 12.03 -22.41 1.30
N GLY A 199 11.38 -21.81 0.30
CA GLY A 199 10.66 -22.52 -0.76
C GLY A 199 11.60 -23.04 -1.86
N PRO A 200 11.07 -23.65 -2.94
CA PRO A 200 11.87 -24.03 -4.10
C PRO A 200 12.59 -22.82 -4.72
N PRO A 201 13.81 -23.00 -5.24
CA PRO A 201 14.57 -21.94 -5.90
C PRO A 201 13.99 -21.60 -7.28
N GLY A 202 13.49 -20.38 -7.45
CA GLY A 202 12.97 -19.86 -8.72
C GLY A 202 13.99 -19.08 -9.56
N ASN A 203 13.69 -18.93 -10.86
CA ASN A 203 14.41 -18.03 -11.77
C ASN A 203 14.02 -16.59 -11.46
N GLU A 204 14.89 -15.86 -10.77
CA GLU A 204 14.58 -14.49 -10.36
C GLU A 204 15.51 -13.46 -11.01
N PRO A 205 14.97 -12.33 -11.49
CA PRO A 205 15.77 -11.25 -12.05
C PRO A 205 16.38 -10.44 -10.90
N ILE A 206 17.41 -10.98 -10.23
CA ILE A 206 18.15 -10.32 -9.13
C ILE A 206 18.56 -8.88 -9.53
N LEU A 207 18.90 -8.69 -10.81
CA LEU A 207 19.17 -7.37 -11.39
C LEU A 207 17.98 -6.42 -11.31
N ALA A 208 16.77 -6.87 -11.64
CA ALA A 208 15.55 -6.06 -11.53
C ALA A 208 15.28 -5.63 -10.08
N TRP A 209 15.52 -6.54 -9.11
CA TRP A 209 15.35 -6.28 -7.69
C TRP A 209 16.38 -5.29 -7.12
N GLY A 210 17.67 -5.51 -7.42
CA GLY A 210 18.75 -4.61 -7.00
C GLY A 210 18.57 -3.22 -7.61
N PHE A 211 18.20 -3.16 -8.89
CA PHE A 211 17.93 -1.92 -9.59
C PHE A 211 16.66 -1.21 -9.06
N GLY A 212 15.57 -1.93 -8.82
CA GLY A 212 14.35 -1.40 -8.21
C GLY A 212 14.61 -0.82 -6.81
N SER A 213 15.38 -1.53 -5.99
CA SER A 213 15.78 -1.04 -4.66
C SER A 213 16.61 0.24 -4.75
N ALA A 214 17.57 0.32 -5.68
CA ALA A 214 18.36 1.53 -5.91
C ALA A 214 17.48 2.72 -6.35
N VAL A 215 16.51 2.49 -7.23
CA VAL A 215 15.52 3.51 -7.64
C VAL A 215 14.73 4.03 -6.45
N VAL A 216 14.24 3.15 -5.56
CA VAL A 216 13.49 3.58 -4.37
C VAL A 216 14.36 4.48 -3.48
N VAL A 217 15.61 4.11 -3.26
CA VAL A 217 16.57 4.93 -2.50
C VAL A 217 16.73 6.30 -3.15
N LEU A 218 16.93 6.36 -4.47
CA LEU A 218 17.07 7.63 -5.20
C LEU A 218 15.82 8.52 -5.10
N LEU A 219 14.62 7.96 -5.22
CA LEU A 219 13.35 8.68 -5.09
C LEU A 219 13.18 9.31 -3.70
N ILE A 220 13.61 8.62 -2.65
CA ILE A 220 13.52 9.12 -1.27
C ILE A 220 14.61 10.18 -1.00
N ILE A 221 15.85 9.95 -1.45
CA ILE A 221 16.96 10.91 -1.30
C ILE A 221 16.65 12.23 -2.02
N ALA A 222 16.04 12.16 -3.21
CA ALA A 222 15.67 13.35 -3.98
C ALA A 222 14.71 14.29 -3.23
N ARG A 223 14.11 13.82 -2.12
CA ARG A 223 13.20 14.57 -1.26
C ARG A 223 13.85 15.14 -0.01
N LEU A 224 15.09 14.76 0.33
CA LEU A 224 15.78 15.33 1.49
C LEU A 224 15.88 16.84 1.30
N PRO A 225 15.49 17.64 2.29
CA PRO A 225 15.47 19.10 2.15
C PRO A 225 16.87 19.58 1.81
N ARG A 226 17.06 20.03 0.56
CA ARG A 226 18.22 20.82 0.19
C ARG A 226 18.09 22.11 0.97
N ARG A 227 19.09 22.40 1.83
CA ARG A 227 19.19 23.69 2.53
C ARG A 227 18.92 24.80 1.50
N ARG A 228 17.81 25.54 1.64
CA ARG A 228 17.77 26.93 1.22
C ARG A 228 16.55 27.73 1.68
N ALA A 229 16.91 28.99 1.96
CA ALA A 229 16.17 30.24 2.07
C ALA A 229 15.08 30.34 3.14
N ALA A 230 15.15 31.46 3.87
CA ALA A 230 14.19 31.87 4.89
C ALA A 230 12.77 31.76 4.34
N SER A 231 11.96 30.92 4.98
CA SER A 231 10.53 30.81 4.72
C SER A 231 9.87 32.14 5.09
N ALA A 232 9.16 32.74 4.13
CA ALA A 232 8.17 33.78 4.43
C ALA A 232 7.25 33.30 5.55
N GLY A 233 6.94 34.20 6.49
CA GLY A 233 6.20 33.89 7.71
C GLY A 233 4.87 33.18 7.46
N PRO A 234 4.33 32.45 8.46
CA PRO A 234 3.06 31.76 8.32
C PRO A 234 1.95 32.76 8.00
N VAL A 235 1.45 32.73 6.78
CA VAL A 235 0.19 33.41 6.44
C VAL A 235 -0.91 32.70 7.23
N ARG A 236 -1.54 33.39 8.18
CA ARG A 236 -2.77 32.91 8.82
C ARG A 236 -3.80 32.77 7.71
N SER A 237 -4.11 31.54 7.30
CA SER A 237 -5.32 31.32 6.50
C SER A 237 -6.49 31.67 7.41
N GLU A 238 -7.23 32.72 7.08
CA GLU A 238 -8.58 32.89 7.61
C GLU A 238 -9.37 31.64 7.20
N SER A 239 -9.62 30.76 8.16
CA SER A 239 -10.44 29.59 7.92
C SER A 239 -11.87 30.09 7.75
N THR A 240 -12.31 30.31 6.52
CA THR A 240 -13.73 30.27 6.19
C THR A 240 -14.30 29.02 6.84
N GLY A 241 -15.30 29.19 7.71
CA GLY A 241 -15.76 28.14 8.64
C GLY A 241 -15.97 26.80 7.94
N GLU A 242 -15.15 25.82 8.33
CA GLU A 242 -15.26 24.45 7.82
C GLU A 242 -16.61 23.85 8.21
N ASP A 243 -17.28 23.19 7.26
CA ASP A 243 -18.52 22.46 7.53
C ASP A 243 -18.23 21.27 8.46
N ARG A 244 -18.51 21.49 9.75
CA ARG A 244 -18.27 20.50 10.81
C ARG A 244 -19.09 19.23 10.60
N PHE A 245 -20.30 19.34 10.05
CA PHE A 245 -21.17 18.19 9.82
C PHE A 245 -20.61 17.29 8.72
N ALA A 246 -20.21 17.86 7.58
CA ALA A 246 -19.59 17.09 6.50
C ALA A 246 -18.26 16.46 6.94
N ALA A 247 -17.44 17.18 7.71
CA ALA A 247 -16.20 16.64 8.27
C ALA A 247 -16.46 15.45 9.21
N PHE A 248 -17.44 15.58 10.12
CA PHE A 248 -17.88 14.49 11.00
C PHE A 248 -18.39 13.29 10.20
N LEU A 249 -19.29 13.51 9.24
CA LEU A 249 -19.90 12.45 8.43
C LEU A 249 -18.85 11.60 7.71
N ARG A 250 -17.82 12.25 7.17
CA ARG A 250 -16.70 11.56 6.51
C ARG A 250 -15.89 10.69 7.48
N LEU A 251 -15.63 11.16 8.70
CA LEU A 251 -14.87 10.37 9.70
C LEU A 251 -15.72 9.25 10.31
N ALA A 252 -16.99 9.55 10.61
CA ALA A 252 -17.92 8.60 11.19
C ALA A 252 -18.21 7.43 10.24
N SER A 253 -18.43 7.73 8.95
CA SER A 253 -18.62 6.68 7.92
C SER A 253 -17.38 5.80 7.77
N LEU A 254 -16.20 6.40 7.68
CA LEU A 254 -14.95 5.63 7.61
C LEU A 254 -14.75 4.75 8.86
N GLY A 255 -14.97 5.32 10.05
CA GLY A 255 -14.88 4.58 11.30
C GLY A 255 -15.88 3.42 11.37
N LEU A 256 -17.13 3.63 10.96
CA LEU A 256 -18.18 2.61 11.01
C LEU A 256 -17.92 1.45 10.04
N VAL A 257 -17.38 1.72 8.85
CA VAL A 257 -16.96 0.67 7.90
C VAL A 257 -15.83 -0.17 8.49
N VAL A 258 -14.79 0.47 9.02
CA VAL A 258 -13.63 -0.22 9.60
C VAL A 258 -14.02 -1.04 10.84
N VAL A 259 -14.76 -0.44 11.78
CA VAL A 259 -15.26 -1.13 12.97
C VAL A 259 -16.23 -2.24 12.59
N GLY A 260 -17.13 -1.96 11.64
CA GLY A 260 -18.14 -2.91 11.17
C GLY A 260 -17.52 -4.16 10.55
N GLN A 261 -16.51 -4.02 9.71
CA GLN A 261 -15.82 -5.17 9.11
C GLN A 261 -15.18 -6.07 10.17
N SER A 262 -14.49 -5.46 11.13
CA SER A 262 -13.84 -6.23 12.18
C SER A 262 -14.84 -6.85 13.15
N LEU A 263 -15.96 -6.16 13.44
CA LEU A 263 -17.05 -6.75 14.19
C LEU A 263 -17.61 -7.99 13.48
N LEU A 264 -17.93 -7.90 12.18
CA LEU A 264 -18.43 -9.04 11.40
C LEU A 264 -17.43 -10.19 11.36
N THR A 265 -16.14 -9.88 11.24
CA THR A 265 -15.06 -10.87 11.25
C THR A 265 -14.95 -11.57 12.60
N VAL A 266 -14.97 -10.81 13.70
CA VAL A 266 -14.92 -11.37 15.07
C VAL A 266 -16.19 -12.18 15.40
N LEU A 267 -17.37 -11.72 14.99
CA LEU A 267 -18.63 -12.46 15.17
C LEU A 267 -18.63 -13.78 14.41
N HIS A 268 -18.11 -13.77 13.17
CA HIS A 268 -17.93 -14.99 12.40
C HIS A 268 -16.98 -15.97 13.11
N TRP A 269 -15.83 -15.47 13.61
CA TRP A 269 -14.92 -16.29 14.41
C TRP A 269 -15.50 -16.71 15.76
N ALA A 270 -16.51 -16.03 16.29
CA ALA A 270 -17.22 -16.48 17.49
C ALA A 270 -18.30 -17.54 17.19
N GLY A 271 -18.45 -17.97 15.93
CA GLY A 271 -19.47 -18.95 15.52
C GLY A 271 -20.88 -18.39 15.41
N VAL A 272 -21.04 -17.05 15.40
CA VAL A 272 -22.36 -16.42 15.26
C VAL A 272 -22.91 -16.67 13.86
N SER A 273 -24.12 -17.24 13.78
CA SER A 273 -24.78 -17.52 12.50
C SER A 273 -24.94 -16.25 11.65
N PRO A 274 -24.66 -16.32 10.35
CA PRO A 274 -24.79 -15.17 9.45
C PRO A 274 -26.25 -14.80 9.13
N ASN A 275 -27.24 -15.57 9.60
CA ASN A 275 -28.66 -15.44 9.23
C ASN A 275 -29.28 -14.05 9.50
N TRP A 276 -28.77 -13.29 10.48
CA TRP A 276 -29.20 -11.91 10.75
C TRP A 276 -28.10 -10.87 10.52
N LEU A 277 -26.84 -11.31 10.35
CA LEU A 277 -25.70 -10.40 10.18
C LEU A 277 -25.82 -9.57 8.89
N TRP A 278 -26.52 -10.07 7.89
CA TRP A 278 -26.75 -9.34 6.64
C TRP A 278 -27.52 -8.02 6.84
N LEU A 279 -28.49 -7.95 7.75
CA LEU A 279 -29.19 -6.69 8.07
C LEU A 279 -28.25 -5.68 8.73
N LEU A 280 -27.37 -6.16 9.61
CA LEU A 280 -26.36 -5.31 10.25
C LEU A 280 -25.44 -4.66 9.20
N THR A 281 -25.13 -5.36 8.11
CA THR A 281 -24.32 -4.79 7.02
C THR A 281 -24.96 -3.56 6.36
N TRP A 282 -26.29 -3.40 6.39
CA TRP A 282 -26.96 -2.23 5.81
C TRP A 282 -26.66 -0.96 6.61
N GLY A 283 -26.60 -1.08 7.94
CA GLY A 283 -26.22 0.02 8.83
C GLY A 283 -24.72 0.28 8.83
N LEU A 284 -23.89 -0.78 8.77
CA LEU A 284 -22.43 -0.66 8.83
C LEU A 284 -21.81 -0.17 7.51
N GLN A 285 -22.39 -0.55 6.37
CA GLN A 285 -21.91 -0.15 5.05
C GLN A 285 -22.22 1.33 4.77
N THR A 286 -21.34 2.22 5.21
CA THR A 286 -21.52 3.68 5.10
C THR A 286 -20.56 4.37 4.14
N ILE A 287 -19.91 3.58 3.26
CA ILE A 287 -19.09 4.11 2.17
C ILE A 287 -19.83 5.17 1.34
N PRO A 288 -21.14 5.05 1.06
CA PRO A 288 -21.84 6.09 0.34
C PRO A 288 -21.77 7.49 0.98
N LEU A 289 -21.89 7.55 2.30
CA LEU A 289 -21.81 8.78 3.09
C LEU A 289 -20.40 9.39 3.04
N PHE A 290 -19.36 8.55 2.99
CA PHE A 290 -17.97 8.99 2.85
C PHE A 290 -17.75 9.74 1.53
N TYR A 291 -18.19 9.18 0.40
CA TYR A 291 -18.03 9.81 -0.91
C TYR A 291 -18.91 11.05 -1.08
N PHE A 292 -20.11 11.06 -0.48
CA PHE A 292 -20.96 12.25 -0.42
C PHE A 292 -20.28 13.42 0.31
N ALA A 293 -19.81 13.19 1.54
CA ALA A 293 -19.08 14.20 2.30
C ALA A 293 -17.73 14.56 1.64
N GLY A 294 -17.08 13.58 1.03
CA GLY A 294 -15.86 13.72 0.23
C GLY A 294 -16.07 14.64 -0.97
N GLY A 295 -17.19 14.51 -1.68
CA GLY A 295 -17.57 15.37 -2.81
C GLY A 295 -17.73 16.82 -2.40
N HIS A 296 -18.42 17.09 -1.29
CA HIS A 296 -18.51 18.45 -0.73
C HIS A 296 -17.13 19.05 -0.46
N ALA A 297 -16.25 18.31 0.23
CA ALA A 297 -14.89 18.76 0.50
C ALA A 297 -14.06 18.93 -0.78
N ASN A 298 -14.25 18.08 -1.79
CA ASN A 298 -13.54 18.13 -3.07
C ASN A 298 -13.91 19.39 -3.87
N LEU A 299 -15.20 19.73 -3.95
CA LEU A 299 -15.68 20.92 -4.66
C LEU A 299 -15.22 22.22 -3.99
N LEU A 300 -15.31 22.32 -2.67
CA LEU A 300 -14.81 23.48 -1.93
C LEU A 300 -13.31 23.67 -2.15
N GLY A 301 -12.52 22.58 -2.12
CA GLY A 301 -11.09 22.64 -2.41
C GLY A 301 -10.80 23.08 -3.84
N TRP A 302 -11.57 22.61 -4.82
CA TRP A 302 -11.42 23.00 -6.22
C TRP A 302 -11.76 24.48 -6.44
N ARG A 303 -12.83 24.97 -5.82
CA ARG A 303 -13.20 26.40 -5.84
C ARG A 303 -12.14 27.27 -5.19
N ALA A 304 -11.59 26.86 -4.04
CA ALA A 304 -10.53 27.59 -3.36
C ALA A 304 -9.25 27.71 -4.21
N VAL A 305 -8.87 26.65 -4.93
CA VAL A 305 -7.73 26.69 -5.85
C VAL A 305 -8.01 27.61 -7.04
N GLN A 306 -9.21 27.56 -7.62
CA GLN A 306 -9.59 28.46 -8.72
C GLN A 306 -9.61 29.94 -8.28
N MET A 307 -10.18 30.25 -7.11
CA MET A 307 -10.22 31.61 -6.57
C MET A 307 -8.83 32.19 -6.31
N SER A 308 -7.84 31.33 -6.05
CA SER A 308 -6.43 31.73 -5.87
C SER A 308 -5.61 31.65 -7.16
N GLY A 309 -6.26 31.63 -8.32
CA GLY A 309 -5.63 31.59 -9.65
C GLY A 309 -4.88 30.29 -9.97
N GLY A 310 -5.11 29.22 -9.21
CA GLY A 310 -4.50 27.91 -9.42
C GLY A 310 -5.26 27.03 -10.41
N GLY A 311 -4.57 26.02 -10.96
CA GLY A 311 -5.15 25.07 -11.90
C GLY A 311 -5.23 23.64 -11.37
N TYR A 312 -5.40 22.69 -12.29
CA TYR A 312 -5.58 21.27 -11.98
C TYR A 312 -4.39 20.66 -11.23
N GLY A 313 -3.17 20.94 -11.67
CA GLY A 313 -1.95 20.41 -11.08
C GLY A 313 -1.78 20.87 -9.64
N ARG A 314 -2.01 22.15 -9.36
CA ARG A 314 -2.01 22.70 -7.99
C ARG A 314 -3.10 22.09 -7.12
N TYR A 315 -4.29 21.85 -7.67
CA TYR A 315 -5.37 21.15 -6.93
C TYR A 315 -4.97 19.73 -6.55
N LEU A 316 -4.50 18.92 -7.50
CA LEU A 316 -4.05 17.55 -7.22
C LEU A 316 -2.88 17.52 -6.24
N ALA A 317 -1.86 18.35 -6.47
CA ALA A 317 -0.66 18.40 -5.63
C ALA A 317 -0.98 18.85 -4.20
N SER A 318 -1.89 19.82 -4.02
CA SER A 318 -2.29 20.28 -2.69
C SER A 318 -3.10 19.25 -1.91
N ARG A 319 -3.98 18.49 -2.59
CA ARG A 319 -4.88 17.50 -1.96
C ARG A 319 -4.21 16.15 -1.73
N ILE A 320 -3.57 15.60 -2.76
CA ILE A 320 -3.13 14.20 -2.78
C ILE A 320 -1.74 14.03 -2.17
N SER A 321 -0.84 15.01 -2.29
CA SER A 321 0.50 14.90 -1.69
C SER A 321 0.46 14.70 -0.17
N TRP A 322 -0.57 15.23 0.50
CA TRP A 322 -0.78 15.03 1.93
C TRP A 322 -1.44 13.71 2.25
N LEU A 323 -2.34 13.19 1.39
CA LEU A 323 -2.98 11.88 1.59
C LEU A 323 -1.99 10.73 1.38
N LEU A 324 -1.08 10.82 0.41
CA LEU A 324 -0.12 9.75 0.13
C LEU A 324 1.00 9.63 1.18
N ARG A 325 1.33 10.71 1.91
CA ARG A 325 2.37 10.67 2.96
C ARG A 325 2.09 9.66 4.09
N PRO A 326 0.94 9.74 4.78
CA PRO A 326 0.59 8.77 5.82
C PRO A 326 0.50 7.34 5.26
N VAL A 327 -0.02 7.19 4.04
CA VAL A 327 -0.21 5.91 3.37
C VAL A 327 1.12 5.25 3.03
N LEU A 328 2.07 6.02 2.50
CA LEU A 328 3.41 5.54 2.23
C LEU A 328 4.12 5.13 3.52
N ALA A 329 4.03 5.95 4.57
CA ALA A 329 4.60 5.58 5.87
C ALA A 329 3.97 4.29 6.41
N PHE A 330 2.66 4.13 6.22
CA PHE A 330 1.92 2.96 6.67
C PHE A 330 2.37 1.71 5.91
N ILE A 331 2.41 1.78 4.57
CA ILE A 331 2.86 0.68 3.72
C ILE A 331 4.30 0.30 4.05
N LEU A 332 5.21 1.26 4.22
CA LEU A 332 6.60 0.97 4.60
C LEU A 332 6.70 0.29 5.98
N ALA A 333 5.92 0.74 6.96
CA ALA A 333 5.88 0.07 8.26
C ALA A 333 5.37 -1.37 8.15
N TRP A 334 4.33 -1.60 7.35
CA TRP A 334 3.70 -2.91 7.16
C TRP A 334 4.46 -3.87 6.26
N VAL A 335 5.34 -3.37 5.39
CA VAL A 335 6.30 -4.22 4.69
C VAL A 335 7.31 -4.82 5.68
N VAL A 336 7.72 -4.07 6.72
CA VAL A 336 8.73 -4.54 7.69
C VAL A 336 8.13 -5.32 8.86
N LEU A 337 6.92 -4.98 9.30
CA LEU A 337 6.28 -5.57 10.49
C LEU A 337 6.14 -7.11 10.48
N PRO A 338 5.97 -7.79 9.33
CA PRO A 338 5.97 -9.25 9.27
C PRO A 338 7.29 -9.89 9.70
N LEU A 339 8.44 -9.21 9.56
CA LEU A 339 9.75 -9.81 9.83
C LEU A 339 9.91 -10.30 11.27
N PRO A 340 9.68 -9.49 12.32
CA PRO A 340 9.82 -9.97 13.69
C PRO A 340 8.82 -11.08 14.04
N LEU A 341 7.65 -11.13 13.39
CA LEU A 341 6.67 -12.19 13.60
C LEU A 341 7.17 -13.53 13.04
N GLU A 342 7.83 -13.50 11.87
CA GLU A 342 8.46 -14.70 11.30
C GLU A 342 9.62 -15.20 12.16
N PHE A 343 10.45 -14.31 12.73
CA PHE A 343 11.53 -14.69 13.65
C PHE A 343 11.04 -15.36 14.95
N LEU A 344 9.74 -15.24 15.26
CA LEU A 344 9.11 -15.85 16.43
C LEU A 344 8.28 -17.09 16.04
N ASP A 345 8.54 -17.66 14.86
CA ASP A 345 7.89 -18.86 14.31
C ASP A 345 6.37 -18.77 14.26
N VAL A 346 5.83 -17.56 14.01
CA VAL A 346 4.39 -17.38 13.80
C VAL A 346 4.00 -17.99 12.45
N PRO A 347 2.97 -18.88 12.38
CA PRO A 347 2.56 -19.49 11.13
C PRO A 347 2.25 -18.46 10.03
N LYS A 348 2.76 -18.73 8.82
CA LYS A 348 2.70 -17.81 7.67
C LYS A 348 1.28 -17.42 7.29
N SER A 349 0.36 -18.40 7.32
CA SER A 349 -1.07 -18.20 7.06
C SER A 349 -1.68 -17.11 7.96
N ARG A 350 -1.24 -17.02 9.22
CA ARG A 350 -1.71 -15.98 10.16
C ARG A 350 -1.20 -14.61 9.74
N VAL A 351 0.09 -14.48 9.45
CA VAL A 351 0.70 -13.21 9.02
C VAL A 351 0.03 -12.67 7.75
N GLU A 352 -0.31 -13.56 6.79
CA GLU A 352 -1.02 -13.18 5.56
C GLU A 352 -2.48 -12.76 5.80
N VAL A 353 -3.20 -13.46 6.67
CA VAL A 353 -4.58 -13.08 7.05
C VAL A 353 -4.60 -11.69 7.68
N PHE A 354 -3.68 -11.40 8.60
CA PHE A 354 -3.56 -10.06 9.20
C PHE A 354 -3.14 -9.02 8.15
N GLY A 355 -2.14 -9.32 7.31
CA GLY A 355 -1.69 -8.44 6.24
C GLY A 355 -2.82 -8.02 5.29
N ARG A 356 -3.69 -8.98 4.90
CA ARG A 356 -4.88 -8.71 4.08
C ARG A 356 -5.92 -7.85 4.80
N LEU A 357 -6.21 -8.14 6.07
CA LEU A 357 -7.16 -7.34 6.88
C LEU A 357 -6.72 -5.87 6.97
N ILE A 358 -5.42 -5.65 7.09
CA ILE A 358 -4.79 -4.34 7.24
C ILE A 358 -4.69 -3.59 5.89
N ALA A 359 -4.46 -4.31 4.79
CA ALA A 359 -4.48 -3.73 3.45
C ALA A 359 -5.90 -3.36 3.00
N HIS A 360 -6.93 -4.01 3.53
CA HIS A 360 -8.30 -3.88 3.03
C HIS A 360 -8.79 -2.42 2.98
N PRO A 361 -8.60 -1.56 4.00
CA PRO A 361 -8.93 -0.13 3.91
C PRO A 361 -8.29 0.65 2.73
N LEU A 362 -7.20 0.18 2.13
CA LEU A 362 -6.52 0.91 1.06
C LEU A 362 -7.37 1.04 -0.22
N TRP A 363 -8.32 0.13 -0.44
CA TRP A 363 -9.14 0.16 -1.67
C TRP A 363 -10.04 1.40 -1.74
N PHE A 364 -10.69 1.78 -0.62
CA PHE A 364 -11.56 2.96 -0.62
C PHE A 364 -10.73 4.22 -0.80
N LEU A 365 -9.50 4.23 -0.30
CA LEU A 365 -8.60 5.37 -0.45
C LEU A 365 -8.16 5.49 -1.91
N GLY A 366 -7.75 4.40 -2.56
CA GLY A 366 -7.40 4.40 -3.98
C GLY A 366 -8.56 4.93 -4.85
N LEU A 367 -9.79 4.50 -4.56
CA LEU A 367 -10.98 5.00 -5.22
C LEU A 367 -11.30 6.47 -4.89
N TYR A 368 -11.05 6.92 -3.65
CA TYR A 368 -11.18 8.34 -3.28
C TYR A 368 -10.19 9.23 -4.03
N LEU A 369 -8.96 8.76 -4.27
CA LEU A 369 -7.98 9.48 -5.09
C LEU A 369 -8.49 9.68 -6.53
N VAL A 370 -9.17 8.67 -7.10
CA VAL A 370 -9.85 8.79 -8.40
C VAL A 370 -10.95 9.86 -8.36
N ALA A 371 -11.78 9.87 -7.31
CA ALA A 371 -12.84 10.87 -7.15
C ALA A 371 -12.28 12.30 -7.03
N VAL A 372 -11.19 12.48 -6.28
CA VAL A 372 -10.43 13.74 -6.21
C VAL A 372 -9.93 14.12 -7.62
N ALA A 373 -9.29 13.20 -8.33
CA ALA A 373 -8.76 13.45 -9.67
C ALA A 373 -9.84 13.87 -10.68
N ALA A 374 -11.03 13.27 -10.59
CA ALA A 374 -12.18 13.57 -11.45
C ALA A 374 -12.92 14.86 -11.07
N THR A 375 -12.63 15.46 -9.91
CA THR A 375 -13.41 16.59 -9.36
C THR A 375 -13.58 17.76 -10.34
N PRO A 376 -12.56 18.24 -11.08
CA PRO A 376 -12.75 19.36 -12.00
C PRO A 376 -13.72 19.06 -13.14
N VAL A 377 -13.63 17.86 -13.72
CA VAL A 377 -14.54 17.41 -14.80
C VAL A 377 -15.95 17.28 -14.24
N MET A 378 -16.10 16.66 -13.07
CA MET A 378 -17.40 16.54 -12.41
C MET A 378 -17.97 17.90 -12.00
N ALA A 379 -17.14 18.85 -11.58
CA ALA A 379 -17.57 20.21 -11.24
C ALA A 379 -17.95 21.00 -12.50
N TRP A 380 -17.32 20.74 -13.63
CA TRP A 380 -17.74 21.27 -14.93
C TRP A 380 -19.10 20.68 -15.34
N LEU A 381 -19.27 19.36 -15.28
CA LEU A 381 -20.53 18.67 -15.55
C LEU A 381 -21.67 19.14 -14.63
N HIS A 382 -21.38 19.36 -13.35
CA HIS A 382 -22.36 19.87 -12.39
C HIS A 382 -22.86 21.27 -12.74
N ARG A 383 -22.02 22.11 -13.35
CA ARG A 383 -22.40 23.45 -13.80
C ARG A 383 -23.19 23.45 -15.11
N HIS A 384 -22.83 22.59 -16.07
CA HIS A 384 -23.39 22.63 -17.43
C HIS A 384 -24.49 21.58 -17.70
N ALA A 385 -24.39 20.41 -17.07
CA ALA A 385 -25.27 19.26 -17.27
C ALA A 385 -25.80 18.76 -15.92
N ARG A 386 -26.25 19.71 -15.09
CA ARG A 386 -26.55 19.51 -13.68
C ARG A 386 -27.44 18.29 -13.42
N LEU A 387 -28.62 18.23 -14.04
CA LEU A 387 -29.59 17.14 -13.87
C LEU A 387 -29.23 15.88 -14.66
N VAL A 388 -28.64 16.05 -15.85
CA VAL A 388 -28.29 14.94 -16.74
C VAL A 388 -27.19 14.07 -16.13
N THR A 389 -26.20 14.67 -15.47
CA THR A 389 -25.05 13.96 -14.92
C THR A 389 -25.42 12.86 -13.90
N PRO A 390 -26.18 13.12 -12.82
CA PRO A 390 -26.56 12.06 -11.88
C PRO A 390 -27.45 11.00 -12.52
N VAL A 391 -28.36 11.37 -13.42
CA VAL A 391 -29.23 10.41 -14.13
C VAL A 391 -28.41 9.49 -15.04
N ALA A 392 -27.46 10.06 -15.80
CA ALA A 392 -26.57 9.30 -16.67
C ALA A 392 -25.68 8.33 -15.86
N LEU A 393 -25.17 8.75 -14.70
CA LEU A 393 -24.38 7.88 -13.82
C LEU A 393 -25.21 6.71 -13.28
N ILE A 394 -26.45 6.96 -12.84
CA ILE A 394 -27.37 5.91 -12.39
C ILE A 394 -27.66 4.94 -13.55
N GLY A 395 -28.01 5.47 -14.73
CA GLY A 395 -28.30 4.67 -15.92
C GLY A 395 -27.11 3.80 -16.31
N LEU A 396 -25.89 4.34 -16.31
CA LEU A 396 -24.69 3.58 -16.61
C LEU A 396 -24.40 2.50 -15.56
N MET A 397 -24.65 2.76 -14.27
CA MET A 397 -24.52 1.74 -13.23
C MET A 397 -25.49 0.58 -13.43
N ILE A 398 -26.74 0.87 -13.80
CA ILE A 398 -27.76 -0.15 -14.10
C ILE A 398 -27.34 -0.97 -15.33
N VAL A 399 -26.84 -0.32 -16.38
CA VAL A 399 -26.33 -1.00 -17.60
C VAL A 399 -25.16 -1.91 -17.25
N VAL A 400 -24.19 -1.46 -16.44
CA VAL A 400 -23.06 -2.28 -15.99
C VAL A 400 -23.54 -3.48 -15.19
N ASP A 401 -24.52 -3.30 -14.29
CA ASP A 401 -25.07 -4.40 -13.50
C ASP A 401 -25.80 -5.42 -14.38
N ALA A 402 -26.59 -4.94 -15.35
CA ALA A 402 -27.30 -5.79 -16.32
C ALA A 402 -26.32 -6.57 -17.22
N LEU A 403 -25.25 -5.93 -17.73
CA LEU A 403 -24.22 -6.60 -18.53
C LEU A 403 -23.42 -7.61 -17.71
N ARG A 404 -23.10 -7.27 -16.45
CA ARG A 404 -22.41 -8.19 -15.53
C ARG A 404 -23.22 -9.47 -15.32
N ILE A 405 -24.53 -9.33 -15.09
CA ILE A 405 -25.44 -10.46 -14.86
C ILE A 405 -25.67 -11.22 -16.18
N GLY A 406 -26.02 -10.52 -17.25
CA GLY A 406 -26.40 -11.13 -18.54
C GLY A 406 -25.24 -11.75 -19.32
N LEU A 407 -24.02 -11.22 -19.20
CA LEU A 407 -22.82 -11.72 -19.89
C LEU A 407 -21.85 -12.46 -18.98
N SER A 408 -22.20 -12.69 -17.71
CA SER A 408 -21.30 -13.26 -16.69
C SER A 408 -19.97 -12.49 -16.52
N TRP A 409 -19.94 -11.20 -16.86
CA TRP A 409 -18.74 -10.35 -16.85
C TRP A 409 -18.38 -9.89 -15.43
N ARG A 410 -17.89 -10.82 -14.61
CA ARG A 410 -17.62 -10.60 -13.17
C ARG A 410 -16.64 -9.45 -12.90
N THR A 411 -15.59 -9.31 -13.70
CA THR A 411 -14.57 -8.27 -13.51
C THR A 411 -15.10 -6.87 -13.82
N GLY A 412 -15.95 -6.73 -14.85
CA GLY A 412 -16.55 -5.45 -15.25
C GLY A 412 -17.42 -4.79 -14.19
N GLY A 413 -18.00 -5.57 -13.28
CA GLY A 413 -18.80 -5.05 -12.18
C GLY A 413 -18.06 -4.06 -11.27
N HIS A 414 -16.72 -4.10 -11.21
CA HIS A 414 -15.93 -3.14 -10.43
C HIS A 414 -16.01 -1.71 -10.99
N LEU A 415 -16.45 -1.52 -12.23
CA LEU A 415 -16.71 -0.19 -12.80
C LEU A 415 -17.76 0.57 -11.96
N ASN A 416 -18.71 -0.15 -11.35
CA ASN A 416 -19.70 0.46 -10.46
C ASN A 416 -19.08 1.06 -9.18
N LEU A 417 -17.87 0.69 -8.78
CA LEU A 417 -17.14 1.39 -7.71
C LEU A 417 -16.89 2.85 -8.10
N VAL A 418 -16.37 3.07 -9.32
CA VAL A 418 -16.04 4.40 -9.83
C VAL A 418 -17.31 5.19 -10.09
N LEU A 419 -18.28 4.60 -10.78
CA LEU A 419 -19.53 5.28 -11.10
C LEU A 419 -20.31 5.67 -9.84
N GLY A 420 -20.41 4.76 -8.86
CA GLY A 420 -21.05 5.03 -7.58
C GLY A 420 -20.33 6.13 -6.80
N ALA A 421 -19.00 6.09 -6.73
CA ALA A 421 -18.20 7.14 -6.10
C ALA A 421 -18.41 8.52 -6.75
N LEU A 422 -18.44 8.58 -8.08
CA LEU A 422 -18.68 9.81 -8.83
C LEU A 422 -20.12 10.32 -8.67
N PHE A 423 -21.11 9.43 -8.62
CA PHE A 423 -22.50 9.77 -8.35
C PHE A 423 -22.68 10.37 -6.96
N LEU A 424 -22.13 9.72 -5.93
CA LEU A 424 -22.20 10.21 -4.55
C LEU A 424 -21.42 11.52 -4.38
N GLN A 425 -20.29 11.66 -5.07
CA GLN A 425 -19.57 12.93 -5.16
C GLN A 425 -20.45 14.04 -5.76
N GLN A 426 -21.21 13.76 -6.83
CA GLN A 426 -22.17 14.73 -7.39
C GLN A 426 -23.23 15.13 -6.36
N LEU A 427 -23.81 14.20 -5.61
CA LEU A 427 -24.74 14.53 -4.53
C LEU A 427 -24.09 15.48 -3.49
N GLY A 428 -22.81 15.29 -3.18
CA GLY A 428 -22.03 16.22 -2.36
C GLY A 428 -21.90 17.63 -2.96
N PHE A 429 -21.88 17.76 -4.29
CA PHE A 429 -21.89 19.06 -4.96
C PHE A 429 -23.25 19.75 -4.84
N TYR A 430 -24.34 19.00 -4.99
CA TYR A 430 -25.70 19.50 -4.72
C TYR A 430 -25.89 19.95 -3.27
N TYR A 431 -25.23 19.28 -2.32
CA TYR A 431 -25.18 19.73 -0.94
C TYR A 431 -24.43 21.06 -0.78
N THR A 432 -23.26 21.17 -1.42
CA THR A 432 -22.41 22.38 -1.39
C THR A 432 -23.13 23.62 -1.91
N ASP A 433 -23.91 23.47 -2.99
CA ASP A 433 -24.65 24.59 -3.59
C ASP A 433 -26.01 24.85 -2.91
N GLY A 434 -26.25 24.22 -1.76
CA GLY A 434 -27.46 24.42 -0.96
C GLY A 434 -28.74 23.84 -1.58
N SER A 435 -28.63 23.08 -2.67
CA SER A 435 -29.81 22.53 -3.34
C SER A 435 -30.40 21.32 -2.62
N LEU A 436 -29.54 20.44 -2.11
CA LEU A 436 -29.99 19.27 -1.35
C LEU A 436 -30.60 19.64 0.02
N PRO A 437 -30.05 20.62 0.78
CA PRO A 437 -30.70 21.13 1.99
C PRO A 437 -32.05 21.82 1.79
N ARG A 438 -32.39 22.27 0.56
CA ARG A 438 -33.70 22.87 0.25
C ARG A 438 -34.81 21.83 0.04
N VAL A 439 -34.46 20.55 -0.12
CA VAL A 439 -35.46 19.49 -0.25
C VAL A 439 -36.25 19.38 1.06
N SER A 440 -37.58 19.27 0.95
CA SER A 440 -38.42 19.23 2.15
C SER A 440 -38.11 18.00 3.00
N ARG A 441 -38.16 18.17 4.34
CA ARG A 441 -37.92 17.07 5.28
C ARG A 441 -38.88 15.90 5.07
N ARG A 442 -40.10 16.17 4.58
CA ARG A 442 -41.09 15.12 4.24
C ARG A 442 -40.61 14.24 3.09
N VAL A 443 -40.07 14.85 2.03
CA VAL A 443 -39.52 14.10 0.89
C VAL A 443 -38.30 13.29 1.31
N LEU A 444 -37.39 13.88 2.10
CA LEU A 444 -36.23 13.15 2.64
C LEU A 444 -36.66 11.96 3.52
N ALA A 445 -37.68 12.14 4.38
CA ALA A 445 -38.22 11.07 5.20
C ALA A 445 -38.87 9.97 4.36
N LEU A 446 -39.64 10.33 3.33
CA LEU A 446 -40.24 9.37 2.41
C LEU A 446 -39.18 8.55 1.69
N LEU A 447 -38.15 9.19 1.12
CA LEU A 447 -37.07 8.50 0.43
C LEU A 447 -36.26 7.58 1.37
N ALA A 448 -35.97 8.02 2.59
CA ALA A 448 -35.32 7.19 3.60
C ALA A 448 -36.18 5.97 3.97
N MET A 449 -37.50 6.15 4.15
CA MET A 449 -38.42 5.06 4.46
C MET A 449 -38.58 4.05 3.31
N LEU A 450 -38.59 4.53 2.06
CA LEU A 450 -38.69 3.68 0.86
C LEU A 450 -37.43 2.85 0.58
N THR A 451 -36.31 3.16 1.24
CA THR A 451 -35.03 2.46 1.04
C THR A 451 -35.13 0.98 1.40
N VAL A 452 -35.70 0.64 2.56
CA VAL A 452 -35.81 -0.74 3.02
C VAL A 452 -36.71 -1.59 2.11
N PRO A 453 -37.94 -1.17 1.78
CA PRO A 453 -38.77 -1.89 0.81
C PRO A 453 -38.11 -2.07 -0.56
N ALA A 454 -37.42 -1.04 -1.08
CA ALA A 454 -36.73 -1.12 -2.36
C ALA A 454 -35.59 -2.15 -2.34
N LEU A 455 -34.79 -2.18 -1.27
CA LEU A 455 -33.73 -3.19 -1.11
C LEU A 455 -34.31 -4.60 -0.98
N LEU A 456 -35.37 -4.79 -0.19
CA LEU A 456 -36.03 -6.09 -0.05
C LEU A 456 -36.61 -6.57 -1.39
N ALA A 457 -37.20 -5.68 -2.19
CA ALA A 457 -37.68 -6.02 -3.53
C ALA A 457 -36.54 -6.42 -4.47
N LEU A 458 -35.43 -5.69 -4.47
CA LEU A 458 -34.25 -6.05 -5.27
C LEU A 458 -33.69 -7.42 -4.84
N ILE A 459 -33.63 -7.71 -3.55
CA ILE A 459 -33.14 -9.01 -3.06
C ILE A 459 -34.10 -10.13 -3.44
N ALA A 460 -35.39 -9.97 -3.18
CA ALA A 460 -36.40 -11.02 -3.38
C ALA A 460 -36.66 -11.31 -4.87
N PHE A 461 -36.71 -10.28 -5.71
CA PHE A 461 -37.08 -10.42 -7.13
C PHE A 461 -35.90 -10.27 -8.09
N GLY A 462 -34.84 -9.57 -7.69
CA GLY A 462 -33.67 -9.30 -8.53
C GLY A 462 -32.49 -10.26 -8.32
N GLY A 463 -32.59 -11.19 -7.36
CA GLY A 463 -31.52 -12.16 -7.08
C GLY A 463 -30.25 -11.54 -6.49
N TYR A 464 -30.34 -10.31 -5.95
CA TYR A 464 -29.20 -9.64 -5.33
C TYR A 464 -28.89 -10.24 -3.95
N PRO A 465 -27.60 -10.30 -3.53
CA PRO A 465 -27.24 -10.73 -2.17
C PRO A 465 -27.93 -9.87 -1.10
N GLY A 466 -28.23 -10.45 0.07
CA GLY A 466 -28.74 -9.66 1.19
C GLY A 466 -27.68 -8.76 1.85
N THR A 467 -26.41 -9.11 1.72
CA THR A 467 -25.28 -8.43 2.38
C THR A 467 -24.79 -7.23 1.57
N MET A 468 -24.60 -6.08 2.22
CA MET A 468 -24.03 -4.85 1.64
C MET A 468 -22.52 -4.73 1.85
N MET A 469 -21.98 -5.58 2.71
CA MET A 469 -20.57 -5.68 3.06
C MET A 469 -20.17 -7.16 3.02
N THR A 470 -18.89 -7.46 2.78
CA THR A 470 -18.40 -8.83 2.78
C THR A 470 -18.51 -9.44 4.17
N VAL A 471 -19.32 -10.50 4.30
CA VAL A 471 -19.44 -11.30 5.51
C VAL A 471 -18.66 -12.60 5.29
N PRO A 472 -17.71 -12.96 6.16
CA PRO A 472 -17.00 -14.23 6.03
C PRO A 472 -17.97 -15.43 6.05
N GLY A 473 -17.72 -16.41 5.19
CA GLY A 473 -18.58 -17.59 5.04
C GLY A 473 -19.80 -17.40 4.11
N GLN A 474 -20.03 -16.20 3.57
CA GLN A 474 -21.05 -15.95 2.54
C GLN A 474 -20.43 -15.91 1.13
N PRO A 475 -21.13 -16.39 0.08
CA PRO A 475 -20.58 -16.52 -1.27
C PRO A 475 -20.35 -15.17 -1.98
N GLY A 476 -20.93 -14.08 -1.51
CA GLY A 476 -20.75 -12.75 -2.10
C GLY A 476 -21.42 -11.63 -1.31
N SER A 477 -21.22 -10.39 -1.77
CA SER A 477 -21.88 -9.20 -1.25
C SER A 477 -22.16 -8.18 -2.35
N ASN A 478 -23.07 -7.24 -2.11
CA ASN A 478 -23.32 -6.12 -3.02
C ASN A 478 -22.15 -5.13 -3.13
N LEU A 479 -21.00 -5.40 -2.49
CA LEU A 479 -19.77 -4.63 -2.62
C LEU A 479 -18.76 -5.29 -3.57
N SER A 480 -18.90 -6.60 -3.84
CA SER A 480 -17.90 -7.39 -4.54
C SER A 480 -18.54 -8.33 -5.57
N PRO A 481 -18.79 -7.87 -6.81
CA PRO A 481 -18.64 -6.48 -7.28
C PRO A 481 -19.87 -5.60 -6.98
N PRO A 482 -19.74 -4.26 -6.96
CA PRO A 482 -20.83 -3.36 -6.57
C PRO A 482 -22.07 -3.42 -7.44
N THR A 483 -23.23 -3.38 -6.79
CA THR A 483 -24.55 -3.44 -7.45
C THR A 483 -25.36 -2.17 -7.22
N VAL A 484 -26.48 -2.07 -7.93
CA VAL A 484 -27.48 -1.00 -7.73
C VAL A 484 -28.03 -0.98 -6.29
N CYS A 485 -27.94 -2.07 -5.52
CA CYS A 485 -28.35 -2.08 -4.11
C CYS A 485 -27.56 -1.05 -3.27
N LEU A 486 -26.26 -0.86 -3.53
CA LEU A 486 -25.46 0.14 -2.82
C LEU A 486 -25.86 1.58 -3.16
N LEU A 487 -26.38 1.80 -4.37
CA LEU A 487 -26.95 3.09 -4.77
C LEU A 487 -28.20 3.41 -3.93
N VAL A 488 -29.14 2.46 -3.86
CA VAL A 488 -30.37 2.60 -3.08
C VAL A 488 -30.05 2.82 -1.61
N LEU A 489 -29.16 1.99 -1.04
CA LEU A 489 -28.69 2.13 0.34
C LEU A 489 -28.09 3.53 0.59
N GLY A 490 -27.20 3.98 -0.30
CA GLY A 490 -26.54 5.27 -0.17
C GLY A 490 -27.50 6.45 -0.22
N LEU A 491 -28.48 6.42 -1.11
CA LEU A 491 -29.54 7.44 -1.20
C LEU A 491 -30.37 7.50 0.09
N GLY A 492 -30.78 6.34 0.61
CA GLY A 492 -31.48 6.23 1.89
C GLY A 492 -30.70 6.78 3.06
N GLN A 493 -29.43 6.39 3.17
CA GLN A 493 -28.51 6.86 4.20
C GLN A 493 -28.30 8.38 4.12
N ILE A 494 -28.10 8.94 2.92
CA ILE A 494 -27.95 10.40 2.73
C ILE A 494 -29.21 11.13 3.18
N CYS A 495 -30.40 10.64 2.80
CA CYS A 495 -31.66 11.23 3.23
C CYS A 495 -31.80 11.19 4.76
N ALA A 496 -31.50 10.03 5.37
CA ALA A 496 -31.56 9.86 6.82
C ALA A 496 -30.61 10.80 7.58
N VAL A 497 -29.35 10.95 7.14
CA VAL A 497 -28.40 11.85 7.82
C VAL A 497 -28.75 13.32 7.65
N LEU A 498 -29.38 13.70 6.53
CA LEU A 498 -29.85 15.07 6.32
C LEU A 498 -31.02 15.43 7.25
N LEU A 499 -31.88 14.47 7.61
CA LEU A 499 -32.97 14.69 8.56
C LEU A 499 -32.50 15.03 9.97
N VAL A 500 -31.34 14.50 10.36
CA VAL A 500 -30.69 14.73 11.67
C VAL A 500 -29.57 15.77 11.62
N ARG A 501 -29.30 16.37 10.44
CA ARG A 501 -28.21 17.31 10.20
C ARG A 501 -28.16 18.44 11.23
N ASP A 502 -29.28 19.11 11.47
CA ASP A 502 -29.31 20.28 12.34
C ASP A 502 -29.00 19.91 13.79
N ARG A 503 -29.51 18.75 14.25
CA ARG A 503 -29.24 18.24 15.59
C ARG A 503 -27.77 17.88 15.78
N VAL A 504 -27.18 17.20 14.79
CA VAL A 504 -25.75 16.83 14.79
C VAL A 504 -24.89 18.09 14.67
N SER A 505 -25.27 19.06 13.85
CA SER A 505 -24.55 20.34 13.70
C SER A 505 -24.57 21.15 14.99
N ALA A 506 -25.71 21.20 15.69
CA ALA A 506 -25.81 21.84 17.00
C ALA A 506 -24.94 21.13 18.05
N TRP A 507 -24.89 19.80 18.04
CA TRP A 507 -23.98 19.04 18.91
C TRP A 507 -22.51 19.35 18.58
N LEU A 508 -22.13 19.35 17.31
CA LEU A 508 -20.78 19.67 16.83
C LEU A 508 -20.39 21.14 17.00
N ALA A 509 -21.33 22.04 17.26
CA ALA A 509 -21.02 23.41 17.65
C ALA A 509 -20.28 23.45 19.01
N GLY A 510 -20.55 22.48 19.89
CA GLY A 510 -19.87 22.31 21.16
C GLY A 510 -18.36 22.06 21.01
N SER A 511 -17.56 22.70 21.88
CA SER A 511 -16.10 22.60 21.84
C SER A 511 -15.56 21.19 22.12
N ARG A 512 -16.22 20.44 23.01
CA ARG A 512 -15.84 19.06 23.37
C ARG A 512 -15.99 18.06 22.21
N PRO A 513 -17.19 17.88 21.60
CA PRO A 513 -17.35 16.93 20.50
C PRO A 513 -16.52 17.32 19.28
N TRP A 514 -16.43 18.61 18.95
CA TRP A 514 -15.58 19.05 17.84
C TRP A 514 -14.09 18.78 18.09
N ARG A 515 -13.60 18.91 19.33
CA ARG A 515 -12.20 18.60 19.65
C ARG A 515 -11.84 17.14 19.36
N VAL A 516 -12.77 16.21 19.62
CA VAL A 516 -12.58 14.79 19.29
C VAL A 516 -12.54 14.60 17.77
N VAL A 517 -13.52 15.15 17.05
CA VAL A 517 -13.58 15.08 15.58
C VAL A 517 -12.33 15.69 14.94
N ASP A 518 -11.91 16.86 15.40
CA ASP A 518 -10.74 17.57 14.90
C ASP A 518 -9.43 16.82 15.23
N TYR A 519 -9.34 16.18 16.38
CA TYR A 519 -8.22 15.29 16.70
C TYR A 519 -8.13 14.11 15.72
N VAL A 520 -9.24 13.38 15.54
CA VAL A 520 -9.31 12.24 14.61
C VAL A 520 -8.98 12.67 13.18
N ARG A 521 -9.47 13.84 12.76
CA ARG A 521 -9.21 14.43 11.44
C ARG A 521 -7.74 14.74 11.20
N ARG A 522 -7.04 15.25 12.21
CA ARG A 522 -5.63 15.65 12.12
C ARG A 522 -4.67 14.47 12.22
N ALA A 523 -5.11 13.37 12.81
CA ALA A 523 -4.27 12.19 13.04
C ALA A 523 -4.93 10.86 12.58
N PRO A 524 -5.36 10.75 11.30
CA PRO A 524 -6.13 9.62 10.82
C PRO A 524 -5.36 8.29 10.93
N MET A 525 -4.05 8.27 10.63
CA MET A 525 -3.27 7.03 10.75
C MET A 525 -3.02 6.66 12.19
N THR A 526 -2.80 7.64 13.07
CA THR A 526 -2.66 7.37 14.50
C THR A 526 -3.92 6.70 15.05
N VAL A 527 -5.10 7.22 14.70
CA VAL A 527 -6.37 6.62 15.12
C VAL A 527 -6.53 5.21 14.56
N TYR A 528 -6.22 5.01 13.28
CA TYR A 528 -6.30 3.71 12.65
C TYR A 528 -5.33 2.68 13.24
N LEU A 529 -4.07 3.06 13.50
CA LEU A 529 -3.08 2.21 14.17
C LEU A 529 -3.51 1.89 15.60
N GLY A 530 -4.03 2.88 16.34
CA GLY A 530 -4.52 2.67 17.70
C GLY A 530 -5.69 1.69 17.73
N TYR A 531 -6.58 1.79 16.75
CA TYR A 531 -7.64 0.82 16.51
C TYR A 531 -7.10 -0.59 16.23
N LEU A 532 -6.10 -0.74 15.35
CA LEU A 532 -5.48 -2.05 15.08
C LEU A 532 -4.81 -2.64 16.33
N THR A 533 -4.12 -1.82 17.12
CA THR A 533 -3.52 -2.24 18.39
C THR A 533 -4.58 -2.71 19.37
N ALA A 534 -5.68 -1.96 19.51
CA ALA A 534 -6.79 -2.32 20.39
C ALA A 534 -7.47 -3.60 19.92
N LEU A 535 -7.71 -3.76 18.61
CA LEU A 535 -8.29 -4.95 18.02
C LEU A 535 -7.41 -6.18 18.28
N ALA A 536 -6.11 -6.09 18.04
CA ALA A 536 -5.16 -7.15 18.34
C ALA A 536 -5.14 -7.52 19.83
N ALA A 537 -5.19 -6.52 20.72
CA ALA A 537 -5.24 -6.75 22.17
C ALA A 537 -6.53 -7.45 22.59
N VAL A 538 -7.69 -7.01 22.09
CA VAL A 538 -9.00 -7.62 22.39
C VAL A 538 -9.03 -9.08 21.91
N ILE A 539 -8.61 -9.33 20.67
CA ILE A 539 -8.51 -10.68 20.11
C ILE A 539 -7.57 -11.56 20.96
N GLY A 540 -6.45 -10.99 21.43
CA GLY A 540 -5.49 -11.69 22.28
C GLY A 540 -6.06 -12.05 23.66
N VAL A 541 -6.82 -11.14 24.26
CA VAL A 541 -7.50 -11.39 25.54
C VAL A 541 -8.60 -12.44 25.37
N LEU A 542 -9.42 -12.37 24.32
CA LEU A 542 -10.45 -13.38 24.06
C LEU A 542 -9.85 -14.78 23.91
N GLY A 543 -8.73 -14.91 23.19
CA GLY A 543 -8.03 -16.19 23.09
C GLY A 543 -7.38 -16.68 24.38
N LEU A 544 -7.07 -15.79 25.34
CA LEU A 544 -6.56 -16.17 26.66
C LEU A 544 -7.66 -16.66 27.62
N LEU A 545 -8.90 -16.25 27.39
CA LEU A 545 -10.03 -16.54 28.27
C LEU A 545 -10.76 -17.85 27.89
N ASP A 546 -10.13 -18.72 27.11
CA ASP A 546 -10.74 -19.93 26.53
C ASP A 546 -12.14 -19.66 25.96
N ALA A 547 -12.28 -18.52 25.26
CA ALA A 547 -13.47 -18.17 24.49
C ALA A 547 -13.77 -19.28 23.45
N PRO A 548 -14.97 -19.31 22.83
CA PRO A 548 -15.49 -20.48 22.08
C PRO A 548 -14.46 -21.17 21.20
N ALA A 549 -14.57 -22.50 21.01
CA ALA A 549 -13.62 -23.35 20.25
C ALA A 549 -13.14 -22.77 18.90
N ALA A 550 -13.92 -21.89 18.28
CA ALA A 550 -13.51 -21.14 17.09
C ALA A 550 -12.33 -20.16 17.30
N PHE A 551 -11.90 -19.92 18.55
CA PHE A 551 -10.68 -19.21 18.93
C PHE A 551 -9.54 -20.14 19.38
N ASP A 552 -9.65 -21.48 19.24
CA ASP A 552 -8.61 -22.45 19.64
C ASP A 552 -7.25 -22.17 18.98
N TRP A 553 -7.25 -21.63 17.77
CA TRP A 553 -6.04 -21.20 17.06
C TRP A 553 -5.32 -20.02 17.73
N ILE A 554 -6.03 -19.22 18.53
CA ILE A 554 -5.50 -18.14 19.38
C ILE A 554 -5.08 -18.71 20.74
N ALA A 555 -5.94 -19.55 21.33
CA ALA A 555 -5.74 -20.15 22.65
C ALA A 555 -4.47 -21.01 22.69
N THR A 556 -4.16 -21.71 21.59
CA THR A 556 -2.95 -22.55 21.49
C THR A 556 -1.65 -21.77 21.67
N ARG A 557 -1.56 -20.47 21.29
CA ARG A 557 -0.40 -19.58 21.58
C ARG A 557 -0.76 -18.07 21.50
N PRO A 558 -1.21 -17.39 22.58
CA PRO A 558 -1.54 -15.96 22.57
C PRO A 558 -0.32 -15.01 22.47
N ARG A 559 0.90 -15.54 22.60
CA ARG A 559 2.15 -14.77 22.65
C ARG A 559 2.38 -13.89 21.42
N TRP A 560 1.96 -14.33 20.23
CA TRP A 560 2.18 -13.56 18.99
C TRP A 560 1.29 -12.30 18.90
N LEU A 561 0.11 -12.28 19.55
CA LEU A 561 -0.74 -11.10 19.63
C LEU A 561 -0.16 -10.06 20.60
N ALA A 562 0.42 -10.52 21.71
CA ALA A 562 1.17 -9.65 22.61
C ALA A 562 2.38 -9.02 21.89
N VAL A 563 3.10 -9.81 21.09
CA VAL A 563 4.17 -9.31 20.21
C VAL A 563 3.64 -8.30 19.20
N LEU A 564 2.51 -8.58 18.54
CA LEU A 564 1.91 -7.64 17.59
C LEU A 564 1.55 -6.30 18.27
N VAL A 565 0.97 -6.33 19.47
CA VAL A 565 0.71 -5.11 20.26
C VAL A 565 2.01 -4.37 20.59
N LEU A 566 3.03 -5.09 21.05
CA LEU A 566 4.35 -4.52 21.35
C LEU A 566 5.02 -3.90 20.11
N LEU A 567 4.79 -4.46 18.92
CA LEU A 567 5.29 -3.92 17.66
C LEU A 567 4.46 -2.72 17.16
N LEU A 568 3.14 -2.71 17.37
CA LEU A 568 2.26 -1.63 16.93
C LEU A 568 2.36 -0.37 17.80
N LEU A 569 2.62 -0.51 19.10
CA LEU A 569 2.78 0.62 20.03
C LEU A 569 3.86 1.64 19.60
N PRO A 570 5.12 1.26 19.28
CA PRO A 570 6.11 2.21 18.82
C PRO A 570 5.73 2.85 17.48
N VAL A 571 5.12 2.09 16.56
CA VAL A 571 4.63 2.61 15.27
C VAL A 571 3.56 3.68 15.51
N LEU A 572 2.59 3.39 16.38
CA LEU A 572 1.55 4.32 16.81
C LEU A 572 2.14 5.63 17.35
N LEU A 573 3.13 5.55 18.24
CA LEU A 573 3.78 6.72 18.84
C LEU A 573 4.53 7.56 17.80
N VAL A 574 5.22 6.91 16.85
CA VAL A 574 5.89 7.58 15.73
C VAL A 574 4.89 8.33 14.85
N PHE A 575 3.77 7.70 14.50
CA PHE A 575 2.72 8.33 13.70
C PHE A 575 2.01 9.48 14.41
N HIS A 576 1.66 9.31 15.69
CA HIS A 576 1.08 10.38 16.51
C HIS A 576 1.96 11.63 16.49
N ARG A 577 3.28 11.44 16.59
CA ARG A 577 4.22 12.55 16.56
C ARG A 577 4.41 13.15 15.17
N PHE A 578 4.42 12.31 14.13
CA PHE A 578 4.52 12.72 12.73
C PHE A 578 3.34 13.58 12.28
N GLU A 579 2.11 13.14 12.61
CA GLU A 579 0.88 13.85 12.24
C GLU A 579 0.73 15.17 13.02
N ARG A 580 1.23 15.26 14.27
CA ARG A 580 1.28 16.50 15.06
C ARG A 580 2.24 17.57 14.51
N ALA A 581 3.27 17.18 13.77
CA ALA A 581 4.29 18.09 13.24
C ALA A 581 3.96 18.67 11.85
N GLY A 582 2.87 18.22 11.22
CA GLY A 582 2.47 18.62 9.88
C GLY A 582 1.79 19.99 9.84
N ALA A 583 2.56 21.09 9.85
CA ALA A 583 2.01 22.40 9.52
C ALA A 583 1.66 22.49 8.01
N LEU A 584 0.47 22.99 7.69
CA LEU A 584 -0.02 23.21 6.33
C LEU A 584 0.74 24.39 5.68
N VAL A 585 1.86 24.11 5.01
CA VAL A 585 2.44 25.09 4.09
C VAL A 585 1.63 25.07 2.80
N ALA A 586 0.97 26.20 2.50
CA ALA A 586 0.21 26.39 1.28
C ALA A 586 1.11 26.17 0.05
N CYS A 587 0.62 25.41 -0.92
CA CYS A 587 1.29 25.29 -2.21
C CYS A 587 1.07 26.60 -2.98
N GLN A 588 2.13 27.37 -3.22
CA GLN A 588 2.11 28.65 -3.94
C GLN A 588 2.80 28.58 -5.31
N THR A 589 3.09 27.37 -5.82
CA THR A 589 3.75 27.22 -7.12
C THR A 589 2.85 27.66 -8.26
N ARG A 590 3.42 28.38 -9.23
CA ARG A 590 2.73 28.78 -10.47
C ARG A 590 2.34 27.54 -11.28
N GLU A 591 1.12 27.54 -11.81
CA GLU A 591 0.61 26.44 -12.64
C GLU A 591 1.34 26.46 -14.00
N THR A 592 1.91 25.31 -14.40
CA THR A 592 2.58 25.15 -15.70
C THR A 592 2.24 23.79 -16.32
N HIS A 593 2.54 23.60 -17.61
CA HIS A 593 2.34 22.31 -18.27
C HIS A 593 3.11 21.16 -17.58
N ARG A 594 4.35 21.41 -17.16
CA ARG A 594 5.16 20.43 -16.42
C ARG A 594 4.58 20.12 -15.04
N ALA A 595 4.07 21.13 -14.32
CA ALA A 595 3.42 20.92 -13.03
C ALA A 595 2.12 20.09 -13.17
N ARG A 596 1.31 20.36 -14.20
CA ARG A 596 0.12 19.57 -14.52
C ARG A 596 0.46 18.13 -14.88
N LEU A 597 1.46 17.94 -15.73
CA LEU A 597 1.93 16.63 -16.15
C LEU A 597 2.44 15.82 -14.95
N ALA A 598 3.32 16.41 -14.14
CA ALA A 598 3.87 15.77 -12.94
C ALA A 598 2.77 15.43 -11.93
N ALA A 599 1.83 16.35 -11.68
CA ALA A 599 0.72 16.06 -10.78
C ALA A 599 -0.20 14.94 -11.32
N THR A 600 -0.52 14.94 -12.61
CA THR A 600 -1.40 13.94 -13.23
C THR A 600 -0.76 12.55 -13.22
N LEU A 601 0.48 12.43 -13.69
CA LEU A 601 1.26 11.18 -13.61
C LEU A 601 1.44 10.75 -12.15
N GLY A 602 1.69 11.70 -11.26
CA GLY A 602 1.86 11.44 -9.83
C GLY A 602 0.62 10.84 -9.18
N VAL A 603 -0.57 11.33 -9.55
CA VAL A 603 -1.84 10.72 -9.11
C VAL A 603 -2.06 9.35 -9.74
N GLY A 604 -1.81 9.20 -11.05
CA GLY A 604 -1.95 7.92 -11.75
C GLY A 604 -1.12 6.82 -11.11
N TYR A 605 0.18 7.06 -10.92
CA TYR A 605 1.08 6.11 -10.25
C TYR A 605 0.77 5.92 -8.75
N GLY A 606 0.32 6.97 -8.05
CA GLY A 606 -0.13 6.85 -6.67
C GLY A 606 -1.36 5.95 -6.52
N VAL A 607 -2.35 6.09 -7.41
CA VAL A 607 -3.54 5.21 -7.47
C VAL A 607 -3.14 3.79 -7.82
N LEU A 608 -2.29 3.62 -8.84
CA LEU A 608 -1.78 2.32 -9.26
C LEU A 608 -1.08 1.58 -8.11
N GLY A 609 -0.18 2.25 -7.39
CA GLY A 609 0.51 1.66 -6.25
C GLY A 609 -0.43 1.31 -5.09
N VAL A 610 -1.35 2.20 -4.71
CA VAL A 610 -2.31 1.94 -3.62
C VAL A 610 -3.24 0.77 -3.96
N LEU A 611 -3.85 0.77 -5.14
CA LEU A 611 -4.74 -0.31 -5.58
C LEU A 611 -3.98 -1.60 -5.89
N GLY A 612 -2.72 -1.50 -6.29
CA GLY A 612 -1.82 -2.64 -6.45
C GLY A 612 -1.65 -3.40 -5.14
N PHE A 613 -1.32 -2.70 -4.04
CA PHE A 613 -1.24 -3.33 -2.71
C PHE A 613 -2.56 -3.93 -2.22
N VAL A 614 -3.71 -3.44 -2.70
CA VAL A 614 -5.01 -4.04 -2.39
C VAL A 614 -5.14 -5.43 -3.01
N VAL A 615 -4.67 -5.61 -4.25
CA VAL A 615 -4.80 -6.90 -4.96
C VAL A 615 -3.66 -7.86 -4.66
N THR A 616 -2.43 -7.37 -4.47
CA THR A 616 -1.26 -8.21 -4.18
C THR A 616 -1.10 -8.52 -2.69
N GLY A 617 -1.71 -7.70 -1.82
CA GLY A 617 -1.30 -7.63 -0.42
C GLY A 617 0.14 -7.15 -0.27
N PHE A 618 0.74 -7.40 0.90
CA PHE A 618 2.12 -7.01 1.22
C PHE A 618 3.17 -8.10 0.95
N ALA A 619 2.75 -9.33 0.67
CA ALA A 619 3.63 -10.49 0.52
C ALA A 619 3.45 -11.16 -0.85
N GLY A 620 4.43 -10.95 -1.73
CA GLY A 620 4.94 -11.86 -2.76
C GLY A 620 4.09 -12.32 -3.95
N THR A 621 2.75 -12.35 -3.90
CA THR A 621 1.98 -12.82 -5.07
C THR A 621 1.71 -11.70 -6.05
N SER A 622 2.13 -11.90 -7.29
CA SER A 622 1.62 -11.11 -8.42
C SER A 622 0.12 -11.28 -8.52
N ALA A 623 -0.58 -10.19 -8.79
CA ALA A 623 -2.03 -10.19 -8.97
C ALA A 623 -2.39 -9.30 -10.15
N THR A 624 -3.53 -9.60 -10.77
CA THR A 624 -4.03 -8.81 -11.88
C THR A 624 -4.87 -7.65 -11.37
N LEU A 625 -4.36 -6.42 -11.54
CA LEU A 625 -5.15 -5.21 -11.40
C LEU A 625 -5.71 -4.81 -12.76
N VAL A 626 -6.98 -5.11 -13.01
CA VAL A 626 -7.67 -4.89 -14.29
C VAL A 626 -7.03 -5.71 -15.42
N VAL A 627 -6.01 -5.18 -16.09
CA VAL A 627 -5.23 -5.83 -17.16
C VAL A 627 -3.73 -5.81 -16.89
N LEU A 628 -3.31 -5.20 -15.78
CA LEU A 628 -1.91 -5.07 -15.37
C LEU A 628 -1.58 -6.18 -14.38
N GLN A 629 -0.60 -7.02 -14.68
CA GLN A 629 0.00 -7.89 -13.68
C GLN A 629 0.93 -7.02 -12.82
N VAL A 630 0.63 -6.94 -11.53
CA VAL A 630 1.40 -6.14 -10.57
C VAL A 630 1.89 -7.03 -9.44
N ASP A 631 3.06 -6.71 -8.90
CA ASP A 631 3.63 -7.32 -7.69
C ASP A 631 3.88 -6.25 -6.61
N PRO A 632 4.06 -6.63 -5.32
CA PRO A 632 4.24 -5.67 -4.23
C PRO A 632 5.42 -4.70 -4.42
N MET A 633 6.49 -5.10 -5.12
CA MET A 633 7.63 -4.23 -5.38
C MET A 633 7.32 -3.21 -6.47
N GLN A 634 6.68 -3.63 -7.55
CA GLN A 634 6.16 -2.71 -8.55
C GLN A 634 5.22 -1.69 -7.91
N ASN A 635 4.31 -2.16 -7.04
CA ASN A 635 3.37 -1.30 -6.31
C ASN A 635 4.09 -0.28 -5.41
N LEU A 636 5.18 -0.69 -4.75
CA LEU A 636 6.03 0.21 -3.96
C LEU A 636 6.67 1.28 -4.86
N ILE A 637 7.24 0.88 -6.00
CA ILE A 637 7.84 1.78 -6.99
C ILE A 637 6.79 2.77 -7.53
N HIS A 638 5.62 2.29 -7.94
CA HIS A 638 4.51 3.14 -8.43
C HIS A 638 4.06 4.13 -7.36
N LEU A 639 3.86 3.69 -6.13
CA LEU A 639 3.45 4.56 -5.03
C LEU A 639 4.48 5.66 -4.75
N LEU A 640 5.77 5.30 -4.69
CA LEU A 640 6.86 6.23 -4.46
C LEU A 640 7.06 7.20 -5.61
N LEU A 641 6.96 6.71 -6.85
CA LEU A 641 7.01 7.56 -8.04
C LEU A 641 5.85 8.55 -8.05
N GLY A 642 4.65 8.08 -7.70
CA GLY A 642 3.46 8.92 -7.57
C GLY A 642 3.64 10.04 -6.55
N TRP A 643 4.11 9.66 -5.36
CA TRP A 643 4.43 10.59 -4.29
C TRP A 643 5.55 11.58 -4.66
N TYR A 644 6.59 11.10 -5.34
CA TYR A 644 7.72 11.89 -5.81
C TYR A 644 7.27 12.96 -6.80
N LEU A 645 6.53 12.58 -7.83
CA LEU A 645 6.03 13.50 -8.86
C LEU A 645 5.10 14.57 -8.27
N LEU A 646 4.20 14.19 -7.36
CA LEU A 646 3.35 15.15 -6.63
C LEU A 646 4.17 16.11 -5.76
N HIS A 647 5.25 15.63 -5.15
CA HIS A 647 6.16 16.48 -4.39
C HIS A 647 6.92 17.46 -5.29
N THR A 648 7.37 17.03 -6.48
CA THR A 648 8.07 17.90 -7.43
C THR A 648 7.15 18.96 -8.04
N ALA A 649 5.88 18.62 -8.29
CA ALA A 649 4.85 19.57 -8.69
C ALA A 649 4.59 20.59 -7.58
N ARG A 650 4.42 20.13 -6.34
CA ARG A 650 4.17 21.01 -5.17
C ARG A 650 5.33 21.93 -4.82
N SER A 651 6.56 21.49 -5.04
CA SER A 651 7.79 22.25 -4.75
C SER A 651 8.28 23.10 -5.93
N GLY A 652 7.68 22.95 -7.11
CA GLY A 652 8.11 23.63 -8.33
C GLY A 652 9.40 23.05 -8.95
N THR A 653 9.97 21.99 -8.39
CA THR A 653 11.22 21.39 -8.89
C THR A 653 11.03 20.65 -10.22
N CYS A 654 9.78 20.33 -10.61
CA CYS A 654 9.42 19.71 -11.89
C CYS A 654 9.85 20.52 -13.14
N HIS A 655 10.34 21.76 -12.97
CA HIS A 655 10.93 22.54 -14.05
C HIS A 655 12.34 22.09 -14.46
N GLY A 656 13.08 21.45 -13.56
CA GLY A 656 14.43 20.93 -13.86
C GLY A 656 14.40 19.62 -14.64
N ARG A 657 15.55 19.21 -15.19
CA ARG A 657 15.68 17.93 -15.92
C ARG A 657 15.69 16.71 -14.99
N ARG A 658 16.30 16.86 -13.81
CA ARG A 658 16.55 15.76 -12.85
C ARG A 658 15.30 14.97 -12.47
N PRO A 659 14.15 15.61 -12.16
CA PRO A 659 12.95 14.85 -11.81
C PRO A 659 12.46 13.92 -12.90
N TRP A 660 12.52 14.37 -14.14
CA TRP A 660 12.06 13.59 -15.27
C TRP A 660 13.01 12.44 -15.62
N LEU A 661 14.33 12.65 -15.53
CA LEU A 661 15.30 11.57 -15.68
C LEU A 661 15.11 10.49 -14.60
N LEU A 662 14.83 10.89 -13.36
CA LEU A 662 14.56 9.93 -12.28
C LEU A 662 13.23 9.20 -12.49
N THR A 663 12.20 9.88 -13.04
CA THR A 663 10.95 9.24 -13.45
C THR A 663 11.16 8.20 -14.54
N ALA A 664 11.98 8.50 -15.56
CA ALA A 664 12.33 7.53 -16.59
C ALA A 664 13.06 6.32 -16.00
N LEU A 665 14.05 6.55 -15.14
CA LEU A 665 14.78 5.49 -14.44
C LEU A 665 13.84 4.62 -13.59
N ALA A 666 12.87 5.23 -12.91
CA ALA A 666 11.92 4.51 -12.06
C ALA A 666 10.92 3.63 -12.82
N CYS A 667 10.78 3.83 -14.14
CA CYS A 667 9.90 3.01 -14.98
C CYS A 667 10.61 1.79 -15.57
N VAL A 668 11.93 1.66 -15.42
CA VAL A 668 12.71 0.53 -15.96
C VAL A 668 12.53 -0.77 -15.15
N PRO A 669 12.54 -0.81 -13.80
CA PRO A 669 12.44 -2.08 -13.07
C PRO A 669 11.18 -2.90 -13.41
N PRO A 670 9.96 -2.31 -13.53
CA PRO A 670 8.78 -3.06 -13.96
C PRO A 670 8.88 -3.69 -15.36
N LEU A 671 9.75 -3.15 -16.24
CA LEU A 671 10.00 -3.71 -17.58
C LEU A 671 10.95 -4.91 -17.55
N LEU A 672 11.69 -5.11 -16.46
CA LEU A 672 12.63 -6.22 -16.26
C LEU A 672 11.99 -7.41 -15.54
N ALA A 673 10.67 -7.36 -15.29
CA ALA A 673 9.94 -8.50 -14.76
C ALA A 673 10.01 -9.68 -15.76
N PRO A 674 9.96 -10.95 -15.29
CA PRO A 674 10.14 -12.12 -16.16
C PRO A 674 9.11 -12.21 -17.28
N GLU A 675 7.85 -11.86 -16.99
CA GLU A 675 6.74 -11.87 -17.96
C GLU A 675 5.90 -10.59 -17.84
N PRO A 676 6.35 -9.45 -18.39
CA PRO A 676 5.61 -8.22 -18.32
C PRO A 676 4.45 -8.25 -19.34
N THR A 677 3.24 -7.90 -18.90
CA THR A 677 2.11 -7.84 -19.84
C THR A 677 2.26 -6.68 -20.83
N GLY A 678 1.78 -6.85 -22.06
CA GLY A 678 1.82 -5.80 -23.09
C GLY A 678 1.32 -4.42 -22.60
N PRO A 679 0.19 -4.33 -21.87
CA PRO A 679 -0.28 -3.07 -21.29
C PRO A 679 0.69 -2.45 -20.26
N MET A 680 1.36 -3.28 -19.43
CA MET A 680 2.36 -2.81 -18.48
C MET A 680 3.59 -2.23 -19.19
N VAL A 681 4.06 -2.91 -20.24
CA VAL A 681 5.16 -2.43 -21.09
C VAL A 681 4.79 -1.09 -21.73
N ALA A 682 3.62 -1.02 -22.37
CA ALA A 682 3.15 0.21 -23.01
C ALA A 682 3.07 1.39 -22.04
N LEU A 683 2.51 1.19 -20.84
CA LEU A 683 2.42 2.21 -19.80
C LEU A 683 3.79 2.79 -19.45
N HIS A 684 4.77 1.94 -19.17
CA HIS A 684 6.10 2.39 -18.73
C HIS A 684 6.93 2.97 -19.87
N VAL A 685 6.88 2.41 -21.08
CA VAL A 685 7.57 2.96 -22.27
C VAL A 685 7.04 4.35 -22.62
N VAL A 686 5.71 4.54 -22.61
CA VAL A 686 5.10 5.86 -22.85
C VAL A 686 5.52 6.86 -21.78
N THR A 687 5.52 6.47 -20.49
CA THR A 687 5.99 7.36 -19.42
C THR A 687 7.46 7.72 -19.57
N ILE A 688 8.33 6.77 -19.96
CA ILE A 688 9.74 7.03 -20.23
C ILE A 688 9.88 8.07 -21.35
N ALA A 689 9.20 7.89 -22.48
CA ALA A 689 9.24 8.83 -23.59
C ALA A 689 8.78 10.24 -23.17
N VAL A 690 7.64 10.33 -22.47
CA VAL A 690 7.10 11.59 -21.95
C VAL A 690 8.06 12.26 -20.96
N ALA A 691 8.67 11.48 -20.06
CA ALA A 691 9.63 12.00 -19.11
C ALA A 691 10.90 12.51 -19.80
N LEU A 692 11.45 11.77 -20.77
CA LEU A 692 12.59 12.22 -21.55
C LEU A 692 12.28 13.52 -22.31
N LEU A 693 11.11 13.64 -22.93
CA LEU A 693 10.64 14.88 -23.56
C LEU A 693 10.52 16.04 -22.56
N ALA A 694 9.99 15.78 -21.37
CA ALA A 694 9.88 16.79 -20.32
C ALA A 694 11.24 17.20 -19.72
N ALA A 695 12.26 16.33 -19.81
CA ALA A 695 13.63 16.61 -19.41
C ALA A 695 14.38 17.51 -20.40
N ILE A 696 13.91 17.62 -21.64
CA ILE A 696 14.50 18.52 -22.65
C ILE A 696 14.37 19.96 -22.13
N PRO A 697 15.46 20.75 -22.09
CA PRO A 697 15.37 22.17 -21.80
C PRO A 697 14.42 22.80 -22.80
N LYS A 698 13.48 23.61 -22.32
CA LYS A 698 12.89 24.57 -23.23
C LYS A 698 14.02 25.48 -23.69
N GLN A 699 14.37 25.44 -24.97
CA GLN A 699 15.03 26.57 -25.62
C GLN A 699 13.98 27.68 -25.73
N ASP A 700 13.60 28.31 -24.62
CA ASP A 700 12.85 29.56 -24.71
C ASP A 700 13.86 30.68 -24.59
N GLN A 701 14.05 31.33 -25.74
CA GLN A 701 14.23 32.77 -25.89
C GLN A 701 15.50 33.35 -25.27
N GLY A 702 16.45 33.69 -26.14
CA GLY A 702 17.57 34.53 -25.76
C GLY A 702 17.07 35.80 -25.06
N ASP A 703 17.72 36.15 -23.96
CA ASP A 703 18.46 37.41 -23.81
C ASP A 703 17.93 38.65 -24.55
N GLY A 704 16.61 38.84 -24.54
CA GLY A 704 15.92 39.93 -25.21
C GLY A 704 15.24 40.86 -24.22
N GLY A 705 16.07 41.61 -23.47
CA GLY A 705 15.75 42.94 -22.95
C GLY A 705 14.55 43.10 -21.99
N GLU A 706 14.79 42.92 -20.69
CA GLU A 706 14.08 43.68 -19.63
C GLU A 706 15.04 43.93 -18.45
N HIS A 707 16.20 44.52 -18.78
CA HIS A 707 16.99 45.32 -17.85
C HIS A 707 17.01 46.74 -18.41
N GLY A 708 16.04 47.55 -18.00
CA GLY A 708 15.94 48.93 -18.45
C GLY A 708 14.70 49.67 -17.96
N GLN A 709 14.64 49.95 -16.65
CA GLN A 709 14.43 51.29 -16.06
C GLN A 709 13.86 51.20 -14.63
N PRO A 710 14.43 51.95 -13.66
CA PRO A 710 13.83 52.11 -12.35
C PRO A 710 12.67 53.12 -12.44
N GLY A 711 11.44 52.66 -12.18
CA GLY A 711 10.32 53.57 -11.97
C GLY A 711 10.52 54.38 -10.68
N GLU A 712 10.37 55.70 -10.80
CA GLU A 712 10.43 56.66 -9.70
C GLU A 712 9.57 56.25 -8.49
N PRO A 713 10.01 56.54 -7.25
CA PRO A 713 9.21 56.31 -6.06
C PRO A 713 8.01 57.27 -6.03
N LEU A 714 6.81 56.71 -6.10
CA LEU A 714 5.57 57.41 -5.76
C LEU A 714 5.70 58.03 -4.36
N GLN A 715 5.76 59.36 -4.31
CA GLN A 715 5.67 60.16 -3.10
C GLN A 715 4.32 59.88 -2.40
N HIS A 716 4.40 59.50 -1.13
CA HIS A 716 3.25 59.46 -0.23
C HIS A 716 2.74 60.89 0.00
N PRO A 717 1.41 61.15 -0.04
CA PRO A 717 0.86 62.41 0.45
C PRO A 717 0.86 62.43 1.99
N GLU A 718 1.30 63.56 2.54
CA GLU A 718 1.35 63.86 3.98
C GLU A 718 -0.02 63.73 4.68
N PRO A 719 -0.03 63.38 5.99
CA PRO A 719 -1.25 63.38 6.78
C PRO A 719 -1.63 64.81 7.20
N VAL A 720 -2.81 65.27 6.78
CA VAL A 720 -3.45 66.49 7.26
C VAL A 720 -3.73 66.37 8.77
N ALA A 721 -3.11 67.25 9.55
CA ALA A 721 -3.31 67.39 10.99
C ALA A 721 -4.75 67.87 11.28
N GLY A 722 -5.52 67.04 12.00
CA GLY A 722 -6.81 67.42 12.56
C GLY A 722 -6.65 68.38 13.74
N HIS A 723 -7.18 69.59 13.60
CA HIS A 723 -7.41 70.52 14.70
C HIS A 723 -8.43 69.94 15.70
N ARG A 724 -8.02 69.83 16.96
CA ARG A 724 -8.93 69.67 18.11
C ARG A 724 -9.66 70.99 18.35
N VAL A 725 -10.98 70.95 18.35
CA VAL A 725 -11.84 71.97 18.98
C VAL A 725 -12.30 71.42 20.34
N GLN A 726 -12.02 72.18 21.39
CA GLN A 726 -12.51 71.99 22.75
C GLN A 726 -13.94 72.51 22.89
N ALA A 727 -14.78 71.81 23.67
CA ALA A 727 -15.87 72.34 24.49
C ALA A 727 -16.43 71.22 25.39
N PRO A 728 -17.09 71.57 26.51
CA PRO A 728 -16.56 71.99 27.81
C PRO A 728 -16.20 70.82 28.73
#